data_AF-A0A535RYK6-F1
#
_entry.id   AF-A0A535RYK6-F1
#
_cell.length_a   1.000
_cell.length_b   1.000
_cell.length_c   1.000
_cell.angle_alpha   90.00
_cell.angle_beta   90.00
_cell.angle_gamma   90.00
#
_symmetry.space_group_name_H-M   'P 1'
#
loop_
_entity.id
_entity.type
_entity.pdbx_description
1 polymer ?
#
loop_
_entity_poly.entity_id
_entity_poly.type
_entity_poly.pdbx_seq_one_letter_code
_entity_poly.pdbx_strand_id
1 'polypeptide(L)'
;MKKFRQELAECTEQQREEIYHLWGMDGLSDKGPQKRQDILLKRIADPMAGRFAWEHLSHDERQVLYRMLGHSARSGTRRDGILKKSQLPEKTFETILSSLKRHLLLWEQTVRVHTQPYYYSRSKSAATVEDVAQLYPFQESAEALYTAGKENFSPKSDRSQMSFEKILTTYYPGYELDTLAEHYGLNSGMYYARTETRLLLIDELKQPNSIFEILQKLQPAQRDMLKWVCERGGKVSMQALREHSGYDDNTLFNALHPFEEYALAFDTFTVEGRVFFVPTDTYESIKKATAMTGPVVERNEFVPLAHPPQTIQAEEPAVLYDLAIITGAIYQQTIEPTQAGKVPKRIATKIQPLLHGKRRQRYIDEDDLYLDMLFNTAQELGIIQLSRTSGDGIKPHYEPGAQMEKWSKLSLAEQAQLLLESWTQSFRWMDIVGANFRQWDPYTWNPIKSRSSIAEHLQDCIPGQWYSVASLLQKIWDKDPFELRPVHYNIRRDRGKSSVLRSKWDSSEGEYYIGLLSSSLYEFGIVSLGYEGQELSQTHAGENPVAFMVTDLGSAVLSTLSKAKATAHPTHPADSSPSQGNGIRSLVLQPNFELLILHPDMPTLYSLLPFAQLDQVNMVSRLTLTRNSVLRGMESGLDVEKILHILAEGSQKEVPQNVDYTLRDWVKLYKDVKISQVMLFEVSSEAAADEMCASRNLQKYHLRKLGPTLLITGNDINLSDLRRALEKEGIAVRITGDIVARQNRYAPASSRYY
;
A
#
# COMPACT_ATOMS: atom_id res chain seq x y z
N MET A 1 41.29 -12.64 44.05
CA MET A 1 41.31 -12.81 42.58
C MET A 1 42.26 -11.76 42.03
N LYS A 2 43.36 -12.16 41.38
CA LYS A 2 44.29 -11.21 40.77
C LYS A 2 43.60 -10.47 39.62
N LYS A 3 43.71 -9.14 39.58
CA LYS A 3 43.17 -8.32 38.49
C LYS A 3 44.25 -8.09 37.44
N PHE A 4 43.90 -8.18 36.16
CA PHE A 4 44.84 -8.00 35.05
C PHE A 4 45.59 -6.66 35.15
N ARG A 5 44.86 -5.59 35.51
CA ARG A 5 45.44 -4.24 35.68
C ARG A 5 46.53 -4.16 36.75
N GLN A 6 46.40 -4.93 37.83
CA GLN A 6 47.37 -4.92 38.94
C GLN A 6 48.66 -5.61 38.51
N GLU A 7 48.55 -6.79 37.90
CA GLU A 7 49.71 -7.55 37.42
C GLU A 7 50.43 -6.83 36.27
N LEU A 8 49.69 -6.15 35.38
CA LEU A 8 50.28 -5.34 34.31
C LEU A 8 51.15 -4.18 34.84
N ALA A 9 50.79 -3.62 36.00
CA ALA A 9 51.58 -2.56 36.64
C ALA A 9 52.91 -3.10 37.21
N GLU A 10 52.94 -4.37 37.60
CA GLU A 10 54.13 -5.05 38.14
C GLU A 10 55.07 -5.59 37.04
N CYS A 11 54.60 -5.69 35.79
CA CYS A 11 55.43 -6.10 34.66
C CYS A 11 56.58 -5.13 34.37
N THR A 12 57.69 -5.67 33.86
CA THR A 12 58.77 -4.85 33.29
C THR A 12 58.32 -4.14 32.01
N GLU A 13 59.03 -3.09 31.59
CA GLU A 13 58.73 -2.39 30.34
C GLU A 13 58.79 -3.31 29.12
N GLN A 14 59.82 -4.16 29.03
CA GLN A 14 59.94 -5.17 27.98
C GLN A 14 58.76 -6.15 27.96
N GLN A 15 58.33 -6.64 29.13
CA GLN A 15 57.16 -7.52 29.21
C GLN A 15 55.87 -6.82 28.80
N ARG A 16 55.72 -5.52 29.11
CA ARG A 16 54.54 -4.76 28.66
C ARG A 16 54.50 -4.60 27.15
N GLU A 17 55.65 -4.34 26.50
CA GLU A 17 55.71 -4.29 25.04
C GLU A 17 55.38 -5.64 24.40
N GLU A 18 55.86 -6.76 24.95
CA GLU A 18 55.49 -8.11 24.50
C GLU A 18 53.96 -8.35 24.62
N ILE A 19 53.33 -7.87 25.70
CA ILE A 19 51.88 -7.95 25.87
C ILE A 19 51.15 -7.03 24.88
N TYR A 20 51.65 -5.83 24.63
CA TYR A 20 51.05 -4.93 23.62
C TYR A 20 51.11 -5.56 22.22
N HIS A 21 52.25 -6.12 21.85
CA HIS A 21 52.43 -6.86 20.60
C HIS A 21 51.43 -8.01 20.47
N LEU A 22 51.32 -8.84 21.50
CA LEU A 22 50.37 -9.97 21.55
C LEU A 22 48.93 -9.55 21.25
N TRP A 23 48.49 -8.40 21.76
CA TRP A 23 47.14 -7.87 21.58
C TRP A 23 47.01 -6.90 20.38
N GLY A 24 47.92 -7.02 19.40
CA GLY A 24 47.89 -6.32 18.12
C GLY A 24 48.08 -4.81 18.25
N MET A 25 48.83 -4.32 19.24
CA MET A 25 49.04 -2.88 19.50
C MET A 25 50.34 -2.33 18.88
N ASP A 26 50.97 -3.06 17.98
CA ASP A 26 52.12 -2.58 17.22
C ASP A 26 51.77 -1.34 16.41
N GLY A 27 52.67 -0.36 16.35
CA GLY A 27 52.43 0.91 15.64
C GLY A 27 51.60 1.93 16.43
N LEU A 28 51.06 1.58 17.60
CA LEU A 28 50.32 2.51 18.46
C LEU A 28 51.26 3.54 19.12
N SER A 29 51.10 4.82 18.78
CA SER A 29 51.90 5.93 19.29
C SER A 29 51.73 6.21 20.79
N ASP A 30 52.83 6.50 21.48
CA ASP A 30 52.86 6.90 22.89
C ASP A 30 52.34 8.31 23.16
N LYS A 31 52.18 9.14 22.11
CA LYS A 31 51.79 10.56 22.23
C LYS A 31 50.28 10.80 22.15
N GLY A 32 49.48 9.73 22.23
CA GLY A 32 48.02 9.79 22.14
C GLY A 32 47.33 10.35 23.40
N PRO A 33 46.05 10.75 23.30
CA PRO A 33 45.28 11.28 24.43
C PRO A 33 44.92 10.22 25.49
N GLN A 34 44.98 8.93 25.15
CA GLN A 34 44.75 7.81 26.05
C GLN A 34 46.05 7.02 26.25
N LYS A 35 46.29 6.55 27.48
CA LYS A 35 47.48 5.74 27.78
C LYS A 35 47.32 4.34 27.15
N ARG A 36 48.41 3.77 26.62
CA ARG A 36 48.42 2.40 26.04
C ARG A 36 47.80 1.36 26.98
N GLN A 37 48.06 1.47 28.29
CA GLN A 37 47.46 0.58 29.30
C GLN A 37 45.93 0.61 29.30
N ASP A 38 45.31 1.79 29.17
CA ASP A 38 43.86 1.93 29.18
C ASP A 38 43.22 1.38 27.89
N ILE A 39 43.95 1.49 26.76
CA ILE A 39 43.55 0.90 25.48
C ILE A 39 43.61 -0.63 25.57
N LEU A 40 44.70 -1.18 26.13
CA LEU A 40 44.84 -2.63 26.34
C LEU A 40 43.70 -3.20 27.17
N LEU A 41 43.30 -2.53 28.26
CA LEU A 41 42.20 -3.00 29.11
C LEU A 41 40.84 -3.10 28.38
N LYS A 42 40.63 -2.30 27.33
CA LYS A 42 39.46 -2.44 26.46
C LYS A 42 39.64 -3.59 25.46
N ARG A 43 40.82 -3.69 24.85
CA ARG A 43 41.14 -4.73 23.85
C ARG A 43 41.09 -6.13 24.41
N ILE A 44 41.55 -6.36 25.64
CA ILE A 44 41.52 -7.72 26.21
C ILE A 44 40.11 -8.29 26.33
N ALA A 45 39.08 -7.45 26.35
CA ALA A 45 37.67 -7.85 26.38
C ALA A 45 37.04 -7.99 24.97
N ASP A 46 37.77 -7.66 23.90
CA ASP A 46 37.30 -7.74 22.52
C ASP A 46 37.75 -9.07 21.86
N PRO A 47 36.80 -9.91 21.40
CA PRO A 47 37.13 -11.15 20.68
C PRO A 47 38.03 -10.94 19.46
N MET A 48 37.90 -9.84 18.72
CA MET A 48 38.73 -9.55 17.54
C MET A 48 40.19 -9.33 17.95
N ALA A 49 40.43 -8.60 19.04
CA ALA A 49 41.78 -8.46 19.61
C ALA A 49 42.30 -9.79 20.15
N GLY A 50 41.42 -10.62 20.70
CA GLY A 50 41.73 -12.01 21.09
C GLY A 50 42.28 -12.84 19.93
N ARG A 51 41.82 -12.61 18.69
CA ARG A 51 42.37 -13.32 17.51
C ARG A 51 43.83 -12.96 17.23
N PHE A 52 44.26 -11.72 17.48
CA PHE A 52 45.68 -11.36 17.42
C PHE A 52 46.50 -12.11 18.48
N ALA A 53 45.97 -12.22 19.70
CA ALA A 53 46.63 -12.99 20.75
C ALA A 53 46.77 -14.47 20.36
N TRP A 54 45.72 -15.09 19.83
CA TRP A 54 45.79 -16.48 19.34
C TRP A 54 46.78 -16.64 18.19
N GLU A 55 46.88 -15.67 17.27
CA GLU A 55 47.78 -15.72 16.10
C GLU A 55 49.26 -15.86 16.51
N HIS A 56 49.68 -15.14 17.54
CA HIS A 56 51.06 -15.14 18.06
C HIS A 56 51.42 -16.35 18.94
N LEU A 57 50.43 -17.11 19.43
CA LEU A 57 50.68 -18.30 20.25
C LEU A 57 51.01 -19.52 19.38
N SER A 58 51.99 -20.31 19.82
CA SER A 58 52.33 -21.61 19.22
C SER A 58 51.20 -22.63 19.40
N HIS A 59 51.17 -23.67 18.57
CA HIS A 59 50.12 -24.70 18.62
C HIS A 59 49.91 -25.29 20.03
N ASP A 60 50.99 -25.61 20.73
CA ASP A 60 50.93 -26.19 22.08
C ASP A 60 50.48 -25.18 23.14
N GLU A 61 50.91 -23.91 23.04
CA GLU A 61 50.41 -22.82 23.89
C GLU A 61 48.90 -22.65 23.71
N ARG A 62 48.41 -22.69 22.46
CA ARG A 62 46.99 -22.56 22.18
C ARG A 62 46.19 -23.70 22.84
N GLN A 63 46.68 -24.94 22.73
CA GLN A 63 46.00 -26.10 23.34
C GLN A 63 45.92 -26.00 24.86
N VAL A 64 47.01 -25.60 25.52
CA VAL A 64 47.05 -25.45 26.98
C VAL A 64 46.13 -24.32 27.44
N LEU A 65 46.20 -23.16 26.77
CA LEU A 65 45.37 -22.01 27.10
C LEU A 65 43.88 -22.29 26.93
N TYR A 66 43.45 -22.87 25.81
CA TYR A 66 42.02 -23.08 25.52
C TYR A 66 41.34 -23.98 26.55
N ARG A 67 42.04 -25.01 27.05
CA ARG A 67 41.53 -25.90 28.11
C ARG A 67 41.28 -25.18 29.43
N MET A 68 41.93 -24.04 29.66
CA MET A 68 41.76 -23.21 30.85
C MET A 68 40.63 -22.17 30.73
N LEU A 69 40.14 -21.92 29.51
CA LEU A 69 39.18 -20.86 29.22
C LEU A 69 37.71 -21.31 29.27
N GLY A 70 37.44 -22.61 29.30
CA GLY A 70 36.07 -23.15 29.42
C GLY A 70 35.39 -22.73 30.73
N HIS A 71 34.06 -22.57 30.72
CA HIS A 71 33.30 -22.01 31.86
C HIS A 71 33.58 -22.69 33.21
N SER A 72 33.77 -24.02 33.24
CA SER A 72 34.09 -24.77 34.47
C SER A 72 35.56 -24.68 34.90
N ALA A 73 36.46 -24.29 33.99
CA ALA A 73 37.90 -24.18 34.25
C ALA A 73 38.31 -22.79 34.76
N ARG A 74 37.49 -21.76 34.50
CA ARG A 74 37.76 -20.36 34.90
C ARG A 74 37.81 -20.13 36.41
N SER A 75 37.19 -21.02 37.20
CA SER A 75 37.21 -20.99 38.66
C SER A 75 38.46 -21.64 39.28
N GLY A 76 39.42 -22.06 38.45
CA GLY A 76 40.68 -22.67 38.87
C GLY A 76 40.77 -24.14 38.47
N THR A 77 41.84 -24.50 37.78
CA THR A 77 42.09 -25.91 37.41
C THR A 77 43.42 -26.39 37.97
N ARG A 78 43.44 -27.62 38.52
CA ARG A 78 44.67 -28.20 39.07
C ARG A 78 45.74 -28.35 37.97
N ARG A 79 46.97 -27.89 38.28
CA ARG A 79 48.11 -27.89 37.36
C ARG A 79 48.49 -29.30 36.87
N ASP A 80 48.55 -30.26 37.79
CA ASP A 80 48.81 -31.68 37.52
C ASP A 80 47.78 -32.29 36.53
N GLY A 81 46.51 -31.92 36.70
CA GLY A 81 45.42 -32.35 35.84
C GLY A 81 45.56 -31.83 34.41
N ILE A 82 46.03 -30.59 34.23
CA ILE A 82 46.27 -30.01 32.90
C ILE A 82 47.49 -30.62 32.24
N LEU A 83 48.59 -30.81 32.98
CA LEU A 83 49.79 -31.49 32.48
C LEU A 83 49.41 -32.87 31.91
N LYS A 84 48.68 -33.69 32.70
CA LYS A 84 48.23 -35.02 32.26
C LYS A 84 47.31 -34.97 31.03
N LYS A 85 46.42 -33.98 30.97
CA LYS A 85 45.48 -33.81 29.85
C LYS A 85 46.15 -33.28 28.58
N SER A 86 47.22 -32.48 28.72
CA SER A 86 47.96 -31.89 27.60
C SER A 86 48.75 -32.91 26.79
N GLN A 87 49.15 -34.03 27.42
CA GLN A 87 50.02 -35.06 26.83
C GLN A 87 51.40 -34.52 26.37
N LEU A 88 51.81 -33.34 26.85
CA LEU A 88 53.09 -32.74 26.55
C LEU A 88 54.18 -33.25 27.51
N PRO A 89 55.46 -33.31 27.08
CA PRO A 89 56.57 -33.54 27.99
C PRO A 89 56.62 -32.47 29.08
N GLU A 90 56.92 -32.85 30.32
CA GLU A 90 56.89 -31.96 31.48
C GLU A 90 57.75 -30.69 31.28
N LYS A 91 58.96 -30.84 30.72
CA LYS A 91 59.83 -29.70 30.39
C LYS A 91 59.20 -28.72 29.39
N THR A 92 58.50 -29.23 28.39
CA THR A 92 57.80 -28.42 27.38
C THR A 92 56.60 -27.71 28.01
N PHE A 93 55.83 -28.42 28.84
CA PHE A 93 54.69 -27.87 29.57
C PHE A 93 55.10 -26.73 30.50
N GLU A 94 56.21 -26.86 31.23
CA GLU A 94 56.74 -25.79 32.09
C GLU A 94 57.18 -24.54 31.30
N THR A 95 57.78 -24.75 30.12
CA THR A 95 58.15 -23.66 29.22
C THR A 95 56.91 -22.91 28.74
N ILE A 96 55.86 -23.64 28.35
CA ILE A 96 54.57 -23.08 27.92
C ILE A 96 53.89 -22.32 29.05
N LEU A 97 53.79 -22.89 30.26
CA LEU A 97 53.19 -22.20 31.39
C LEU A 97 53.94 -20.92 31.76
N SER A 98 55.27 -20.93 31.67
CA SER A 98 56.09 -19.75 31.90
C SER A 98 55.80 -18.66 30.87
N SER A 99 55.67 -19.04 29.60
CA SER A 99 55.27 -18.13 28.51
C SER A 99 53.88 -17.54 28.73
N LEU A 100 52.87 -18.39 28.99
CA LEU A 100 51.48 -17.93 29.18
C LEU A 100 51.32 -17.01 30.40
N LYS A 101 52.09 -17.23 31.48
CA LYS A 101 52.11 -16.33 32.63
C LYS A 101 52.82 -15.01 32.33
N ARG A 102 53.94 -15.07 31.60
CA ARG A 102 54.69 -13.87 31.17
C ARG A 102 53.83 -12.93 30.33
N HIS A 103 52.94 -13.48 29.50
CA HIS A 103 51.98 -12.75 28.68
C HIS A 103 50.68 -12.35 29.41
N LEU A 104 50.59 -12.58 30.73
CA LEU A 104 49.37 -12.34 31.53
C LEU A 104 48.11 -13.02 30.96
N LEU A 105 48.25 -14.22 30.40
CA LEU A 105 47.10 -15.04 29.96
C LEU A 105 46.63 -15.98 31.08
N LEU A 106 47.56 -16.40 31.95
CA LEU A 106 47.30 -17.25 33.12
C LEU A 106 48.04 -16.73 34.36
N TRP A 107 47.53 -17.06 35.54
CA TRP A 107 48.22 -16.90 36.82
C TRP A 107 48.06 -18.18 37.67
N GLU A 108 48.94 -18.35 38.65
CA GLU A 108 48.97 -19.53 39.52
C GLU A 108 48.79 -19.13 40.98
N GLN A 109 48.04 -19.95 41.72
CA GLN A 109 47.92 -19.83 43.17
C GLN A 109 47.82 -21.21 43.81
N THR A 110 48.56 -21.40 44.90
CA THR A 110 48.42 -22.58 45.75
C THR A 110 47.20 -22.40 46.66
N VAL A 111 46.25 -23.33 46.57
CA VAL A 111 45.00 -23.30 47.34
C VAL A 111 44.88 -24.57 48.17
N ARG A 112 44.42 -24.43 49.42
CA ARG A 112 44.06 -25.55 50.30
C ARG A 112 42.75 -26.17 49.87
N VAL A 113 42.83 -27.27 49.14
CA VAL A 113 41.65 -28.01 48.70
C VAL A 113 41.24 -29.00 49.79
N HIS A 114 40.00 -28.87 50.25
CA HIS A 114 39.40 -29.78 51.22
C HIS A 114 38.56 -30.81 50.47
N THR A 115 39.04 -32.04 50.41
CA THR A 115 38.28 -33.14 49.79
C THR A 115 37.37 -33.76 50.85
N GLN A 116 36.08 -33.41 50.86
CA GLN A 116 35.10 -34.14 51.66
C GLN A 116 34.65 -35.42 50.93
N PRO A 117 34.43 -36.54 51.63
CA PRO A 117 33.88 -37.72 51.02
C PRO A 117 32.43 -37.47 50.56
N TYR A 118 32.12 -37.88 49.33
CA TYR A 118 30.77 -37.85 48.74
C TYR A 118 29.79 -38.65 49.61
N TYR A 119 28.60 -38.09 49.88
CA TYR A 119 27.56 -38.64 50.79
C TYR A 119 27.06 -40.07 50.47
N TYR A 120 27.40 -40.64 49.30
CA TYR A 120 26.98 -42.00 48.88
C TYR A 120 28.12 -43.02 48.75
N SER A 121 29.33 -42.73 49.23
CA SER A 121 30.44 -43.69 49.26
C SER A 121 30.52 -44.45 50.59
N ARG A 122 30.40 -45.78 50.55
CA ARG A 122 30.57 -46.70 51.71
C ARG A 122 32.04 -46.89 52.17
N SER A 123 32.93 -45.96 51.82
CA SER A 123 34.32 -45.94 52.26
C SER A 123 34.56 -44.78 53.23
N LYS A 124 34.97 -45.09 54.47
CA LYS A 124 35.49 -44.11 55.44
C LYS A 124 36.83 -43.58 54.94
N SER A 125 36.82 -42.64 54.00
CA SER A 125 38.00 -41.82 53.70
C SER A 125 37.95 -40.56 54.57
N ALA A 126 39.03 -40.31 55.32
CA ALA A 126 39.18 -39.09 56.09
C ALA A 126 39.30 -37.90 55.14
N ALA A 127 38.74 -36.74 55.52
CA ALA A 127 38.88 -35.52 54.74
C ALA A 127 40.36 -35.16 54.63
N THR A 128 40.91 -35.18 53.42
CA THR A 128 42.29 -34.80 53.15
C THR A 128 42.34 -33.31 52.79
N VAL A 129 43.24 -32.59 53.45
CA VAL A 129 43.62 -31.22 53.10
C VAL A 129 44.90 -31.30 52.30
N GLU A 130 44.85 -30.97 51.02
CA GLU A 130 45.99 -30.95 50.12
C GLU A 130 46.25 -29.51 49.66
N ASP A 131 47.51 -29.06 49.72
CA ASP A 131 47.93 -27.81 49.09
C ASP A 131 48.11 -28.09 47.59
N VAL A 132 47.22 -27.55 46.76
CA VAL A 132 47.19 -27.81 45.32
C VAL A 132 47.47 -26.54 44.53
N ALA A 133 48.43 -26.62 43.61
CA ALA A 133 48.68 -25.57 42.63
C ALA A 133 47.53 -25.50 41.60
N GLN A 134 46.81 -24.38 41.59
CA GLN A 134 45.74 -24.11 40.63
C GLN A 134 46.13 -22.99 39.67
N LEU A 135 45.79 -23.18 38.39
CA LEU A 135 45.95 -22.21 37.32
C LEU A 135 44.61 -21.53 37.04
N TYR A 136 44.68 -20.24 36.71
CA TYR A 136 43.51 -19.41 36.46
C TYR A 136 43.77 -18.49 35.26
N PRO A 137 42.80 -18.31 34.35
CA PRO A 137 42.85 -17.20 33.41
C PRO A 137 42.51 -15.87 34.10
N PHE A 138 42.93 -14.76 33.50
CA PHE A 138 42.43 -13.44 33.88
C PHE A 138 40.99 -13.27 33.40
N GLN A 139 40.06 -12.99 34.31
CA GLN A 139 38.64 -12.94 33.98
C GLN A 139 38.31 -11.87 32.95
N GLU A 140 39.04 -10.75 32.99
CA GLU A 140 38.89 -9.63 32.09
C GLU A 140 39.13 -10.00 30.62
N SER A 141 39.94 -11.04 30.34
CA SER A 141 40.24 -11.51 28.99
C SER A 141 39.64 -12.87 28.64
N ALA A 142 39.17 -13.62 29.64
CA ALA A 142 38.82 -15.03 29.48
C ALA A 142 37.67 -15.25 28.49
N GLU A 143 36.66 -14.38 28.46
CA GLU A 143 35.51 -14.52 27.55
C GLU A 143 35.88 -14.22 26.10
N ALA A 144 36.64 -13.15 25.86
CA ALA A 144 37.13 -12.77 24.54
C ALA A 144 38.04 -13.85 23.94
N LEU A 145 39.02 -14.32 24.74
CA LEU A 145 39.92 -15.39 24.34
C LEU A 145 39.15 -16.70 24.11
N TYR A 146 38.19 -17.05 24.95
CA TYR A 146 37.39 -18.25 24.74
C TYR A 146 36.54 -18.17 23.46
N THR A 147 35.94 -17.01 23.21
CA THR A 147 35.08 -16.77 22.03
C THR A 147 35.86 -16.88 20.74
N ALA A 148 37.00 -16.19 20.63
CA ALA A 148 37.90 -16.29 19.48
C ALA A 148 38.57 -17.67 19.39
N GLY A 149 38.90 -18.27 20.53
CA GLY A 149 39.59 -19.56 20.61
C GLY A 149 38.76 -20.71 20.07
N LYS A 150 37.42 -20.69 20.25
CA LYS A 150 36.51 -21.71 19.70
C LYS A 150 36.75 -21.98 18.21
N GLU A 151 37.08 -20.93 17.45
CA GLU A 151 37.33 -20.99 16.01
C GLU A 151 38.52 -21.90 15.66
N ASN A 152 39.53 -21.99 16.53
CA ASN A 152 40.69 -22.87 16.37
C ASN A 152 40.41 -24.33 16.76
N PHE A 153 39.41 -24.60 17.61
CA PHE A 153 39.23 -25.91 18.27
C PHE A 153 37.89 -26.59 17.97
N SER A 154 36.99 -25.92 17.27
CA SER A 154 35.67 -26.43 16.89
C SER A 154 35.42 -26.14 15.42
N PRO A 155 35.32 -27.17 14.54
CA PRO A 155 34.98 -26.97 13.12
C PRO A 155 33.65 -26.24 12.91
N LYS A 156 32.71 -26.38 13.85
CA LYS A 156 31.42 -25.67 13.85
C LYS A 156 31.53 -24.19 14.19
N SER A 157 32.74 -23.70 14.46
CA SER A 157 33.01 -22.31 14.85
C SER A 157 33.81 -21.55 13.78
N ASP A 158 34.18 -22.20 12.68
CA ASP A 158 34.67 -21.50 11.48
C ASP A 158 33.52 -20.70 10.86
N ARG A 159 33.58 -19.37 11.02
CA ARG A 159 32.54 -18.46 10.55
C ARG A 159 32.48 -18.40 9.02
N SER A 160 33.57 -18.74 8.32
CA SER A 160 33.64 -18.72 6.86
C SER A 160 32.84 -19.84 6.19
N GLN A 161 32.40 -20.84 6.98
CA GLN A 161 31.52 -21.92 6.52
C GLN A 161 30.06 -21.72 6.97
N MET A 162 29.74 -20.63 7.68
CA MET A 162 28.39 -20.33 8.15
C MET A 162 27.62 -19.50 7.12
N SER A 163 26.31 -19.74 7.02
CA SER A 163 25.41 -18.77 6.36
C SER A 163 25.41 -17.46 7.12
N PHE A 164 25.08 -16.37 6.43
CA PHE A 164 25.06 -15.05 7.05
C PHE A 164 24.04 -14.97 8.20
N GLU A 165 22.86 -15.60 8.02
CA GLU A 165 21.86 -15.75 9.09
C GLU A 165 22.41 -16.45 10.33
N LYS A 166 23.23 -17.50 10.14
CA LYS A 166 23.83 -18.25 11.25
C LYS A 166 24.87 -17.41 11.99
N ILE A 167 25.64 -16.58 11.28
CA ILE A 167 26.57 -15.62 11.88
C ILE A 167 25.79 -14.61 12.74
N LEU A 168 24.76 -13.96 12.18
CA LEU A 168 23.91 -13.02 12.93
C LEU A 168 23.24 -13.66 14.14
N THR A 169 22.76 -14.89 14.02
CA THR A 169 22.10 -15.60 15.13
C THR A 169 23.07 -15.94 16.27
N THR A 170 24.31 -16.28 15.93
CA THR A 170 25.30 -16.81 16.90
C THR A 170 26.11 -15.69 17.55
N TYR A 171 26.41 -14.62 16.82
CA TYR A 171 27.36 -13.58 17.25
C TYR A 171 26.73 -12.20 17.44
N TYR A 172 25.46 -12.00 17.06
CA TYR A 172 24.72 -10.75 17.30
C TYR A 172 23.48 -11.05 18.18
N PRO A 173 23.67 -11.23 19.50
CA PRO A 173 22.55 -11.31 20.43
C PRO A 173 21.86 -9.94 20.57
N GLY A 174 20.75 -9.92 21.31
CA GLY A 174 19.73 -8.85 21.29
C GLY A 174 20.21 -7.43 20.99
N TYR A 175 21.10 -6.89 21.82
CA TYR A 175 21.53 -5.49 21.71
C TYR A 175 22.42 -5.22 20.49
N GLU A 176 23.34 -6.12 20.17
CA GLU A 176 24.22 -6.00 19.00
C GLU A 176 23.41 -6.10 17.70
N LEU A 177 22.39 -6.96 17.67
CA LEU A 177 21.48 -7.04 16.53
C LEU A 177 20.65 -5.76 16.35
N ASP A 178 20.17 -5.19 17.46
CA ASP A 178 19.39 -3.94 17.43
C ASP A 178 20.26 -2.77 16.93
N THR A 179 21.50 -2.67 17.41
CA THR A 179 22.48 -1.66 16.97
C THR A 179 22.81 -1.82 15.48
N LEU A 180 23.05 -3.07 15.04
CA LEU A 180 23.26 -3.35 13.62
C LEU A 180 22.05 -2.95 12.78
N ALA A 181 20.84 -3.27 13.22
CA ALA A 181 19.60 -2.90 12.53
C ALA A 181 19.47 -1.37 12.36
N GLU A 182 19.82 -0.60 13.39
CA GLU A 182 19.80 0.87 13.33
C GLU A 182 20.75 1.44 12.27
N HIS A 183 21.92 0.83 12.04
CA HIS A 183 22.84 1.25 10.98
C HIS A 183 22.24 1.18 9.57
N TYR A 184 21.27 0.29 9.37
CA TYR A 184 20.49 0.09 8.15
C TYR A 184 19.11 0.77 8.19
N GLY A 185 18.87 1.66 9.17
CA GLY A 185 17.60 2.38 9.30
C GLY A 185 16.42 1.51 9.76
N LEU A 186 16.68 0.32 10.27
CA LEU A 186 15.68 -0.61 10.79
C LEU A 186 15.47 -0.33 12.29
N ASN A 187 14.25 0.01 12.69
CA ASN A 187 13.92 0.24 14.10
C ASN A 187 13.58 -1.08 14.79
N SER A 188 14.57 -1.68 15.47
CA SER A 188 14.42 -2.93 16.21
C SER A 188 13.94 -2.66 17.65
N GLY A 189 13.00 -3.47 18.15
CA GLY A 189 12.59 -3.46 19.56
C GLY A 189 11.15 -3.03 19.85
N MET A 190 10.48 -2.25 18.99
CA MET A 190 9.04 -1.92 19.18
C MET A 190 8.07 -2.68 18.27
N TYR A 191 8.53 -3.20 17.12
CA TYR A 191 7.61 -3.70 16.08
C TYR A 191 7.96 -5.08 15.51
N TYR A 192 9.15 -5.63 15.79
CA TYR A 192 9.64 -6.85 15.15
C TYR A 192 10.20 -7.85 16.17
N ALA A 193 9.93 -9.14 15.93
CA ALA A 193 10.65 -10.19 16.62
C ALA A 193 12.10 -10.25 16.12
N ARG A 194 13.06 -10.65 16.97
CA ARG A 194 14.49 -10.73 16.60
C ARG A 194 14.76 -11.60 15.37
N THR A 195 13.96 -12.65 15.15
CA THR A 195 14.07 -13.50 13.95
C THR A 195 13.72 -12.71 12.69
N GLU A 196 12.67 -11.89 12.73
CA GLU A 196 12.29 -11.03 11.61
C GLU A 196 13.37 -10.00 11.34
N THR A 197 13.88 -9.30 12.37
CA THR A 197 14.97 -8.31 12.24
C THR A 197 16.18 -8.87 11.49
N ARG A 198 16.56 -10.14 11.73
CA ARG A 198 17.66 -10.79 11.01
C ARG A 198 17.35 -10.97 9.53
N LEU A 199 16.17 -11.45 9.19
CA LEU A 199 15.75 -11.61 7.79
C LEU A 199 15.74 -10.25 7.08
N LEU A 200 15.29 -9.20 7.77
CA LEU A 200 15.27 -7.83 7.23
C LEU A 200 16.69 -7.36 6.87
N LEU A 201 17.64 -7.56 7.80
CA LEU A 201 19.06 -7.21 7.59
C LEU A 201 19.68 -8.00 6.43
N ILE A 202 19.37 -9.29 6.32
CA ILE A 202 19.88 -10.14 5.23
C ILE A 202 19.36 -9.63 3.88
N ASP A 203 18.08 -9.30 3.78
CA ASP A 203 17.51 -8.82 2.53
C ASP A 203 17.99 -7.41 2.16
N GLU A 204 18.31 -6.58 3.14
CA GLU A 204 18.92 -5.26 2.93
C GLU A 204 20.34 -5.40 2.36
N LEU A 205 21.13 -6.33 2.91
CA LEU A 205 22.47 -6.67 2.43
C LEU A 205 22.48 -7.46 1.11
N LYS A 206 21.31 -7.78 0.54
CA LYS A 206 21.19 -8.24 -0.85
C LYS A 206 21.01 -7.08 -1.84
N GLN A 207 20.65 -5.88 -1.38
CA GLN A 207 20.41 -4.71 -2.24
C GLN A 207 21.70 -3.92 -2.48
N PRO A 208 22.20 -3.82 -3.73
CA PRO A 208 23.45 -3.11 -4.02
C PRO A 208 23.43 -1.63 -3.63
N ASN A 209 22.29 -0.95 -3.74
CA ASN A 209 22.14 0.45 -3.35
C ASN A 209 22.27 0.66 -1.85
N SER A 210 21.66 -0.22 -1.04
CA SER A 210 21.77 -0.15 0.41
C SER A 210 23.20 -0.34 0.87
N ILE A 211 23.87 -1.37 0.34
CA ILE A 211 25.28 -1.62 0.62
C ILE A 211 26.13 -0.42 0.17
N PHE A 212 25.86 0.14 -1.00
CA PHE A 212 26.59 1.31 -1.51
C PHE A 212 26.51 2.51 -0.54
N GLU A 213 25.35 2.78 0.05
CA GLU A 213 25.18 3.83 1.06
C GLU A 213 26.01 3.54 2.32
N ILE A 214 26.00 2.31 2.82
CA ILE A 214 26.83 1.89 3.95
C ILE A 214 28.32 2.00 3.63
N LEU A 215 28.74 1.64 2.41
CA LEU A 215 30.13 1.79 1.98
C LEU A 215 30.58 3.25 2.01
N GLN A 216 29.71 4.23 1.78
CA GLN A 216 30.06 5.65 1.91
C GLN A 216 30.38 6.08 3.35
N LYS A 217 29.93 5.31 4.36
CA LYS A 217 30.28 5.54 5.77
C LYS A 217 31.69 5.05 6.11
N LEU A 218 32.29 4.20 5.26
CA LEU A 218 33.65 3.69 5.44
C LEU A 218 34.71 4.66 4.90
N GLN A 219 35.90 4.61 5.49
CA GLN A 219 37.06 5.36 5.00
C GLN A 219 37.45 4.90 3.59
N PRO A 220 38.01 5.77 2.73
CA PRO A 220 38.42 5.38 1.37
C PRO A 220 39.31 4.11 1.33
N ALA A 221 40.30 4.03 2.22
CA ALA A 221 41.19 2.88 2.28
C ALA A 221 40.49 1.57 2.70
N GLN A 222 39.41 1.65 3.50
CA GLN A 222 38.59 0.48 3.84
C GLN A 222 37.74 0.03 2.65
N ARG A 223 37.18 0.98 1.88
CA ARG A 223 36.45 0.65 0.65
C ARG A 223 37.34 -0.04 -0.37
N ASP A 224 38.56 0.47 -0.56
CA ASP A 224 39.55 -0.13 -1.46
C ASP A 224 39.95 -1.54 -0.99
N MET A 225 40.17 -1.71 0.32
CA MET A 225 40.49 -3.01 0.90
C MET A 225 39.35 -4.03 0.68
N LEU A 226 38.10 -3.65 0.93
CA LEU A 226 36.96 -4.55 0.72
C LEU A 226 36.78 -4.90 -0.76
N LYS A 227 36.92 -3.90 -1.65
CA LYS A 227 36.89 -4.11 -3.10
C LYS A 227 37.95 -5.12 -3.55
N TRP A 228 39.18 -4.97 -3.08
CA TRP A 228 40.27 -5.91 -3.39
C TRP A 228 39.98 -7.33 -2.90
N VAL A 229 39.39 -7.49 -1.71
CA VAL A 229 38.94 -8.81 -1.20
C VAL A 229 37.86 -9.40 -2.11
N CYS A 230 36.88 -8.59 -2.53
CA CYS A 230 35.82 -9.04 -3.44
C CYS A 230 36.35 -9.48 -4.80
N GLU A 231 37.35 -8.79 -5.36
CA GLU A 231 38.03 -9.14 -6.61
C GLU A 231 38.77 -10.49 -6.52
N ARG A 232 39.21 -10.90 -5.32
CA ARG A 232 39.86 -12.19 -5.06
C ARG A 232 38.90 -13.30 -4.62
N GLY A 233 37.61 -13.18 -4.93
CA GLY A 233 36.62 -14.20 -4.62
C GLY A 233 36.07 -14.13 -3.19
N GLY A 234 36.27 -13.00 -2.49
CA GLY A 234 35.59 -12.70 -1.23
C GLY A 234 36.21 -13.34 0.01
N LYS A 235 37.32 -14.08 -0.09
CA LYS A 235 38.02 -14.68 1.06
C LYS A 235 39.54 -14.65 0.84
N VAL A 236 40.29 -14.13 1.81
CA VAL A 236 41.75 -14.00 1.75
C VAL A 236 42.41 -14.37 3.09
N SER A 237 43.68 -14.77 3.08
CA SER A 237 44.44 -14.95 4.31
C SER A 237 44.78 -13.61 4.96
N MET A 238 44.89 -13.57 6.30
CA MET A 238 45.25 -12.35 7.02
C MET A 238 46.66 -11.86 6.64
N GLN A 239 47.56 -12.78 6.29
CA GLN A 239 48.89 -12.44 5.77
C GLN A 239 48.79 -11.70 4.43
N ALA A 240 48.01 -12.20 3.48
CA ALA A 240 47.84 -11.53 2.18
C ALA A 240 47.18 -10.14 2.34
N LEU A 241 46.29 -9.99 3.33
CA LEU A 241 45.67 -8.70 3.65
C LEU A 241 46.69 -7.70 4.23
N ARG A 242 47.59 -8.14 5.11
CA ARG A 242 48.71 -7.31 5.63
C ARG A 242 49.67 -6.92 4.51
N GLU A 243 50.04 -7.84 3.65
CA GLU A 243 50.94 -7.58 2.51
C GLU A 243 50.33 -6.57 1.51
N HIS A 244 49.02 -6.64 1.27
CA HIS A 244 48.32 -5.70 0.39
C HIS A 244 48.15 -4.31 1.01
N SER A 245 47.74 -4.25 2.27
CA SER A 245 47.43 -2.98 2.95
C SER A 245 48.66 -2.25 3.48
N GLY A 246 49.74 -2.97 3.80
CA GLY A 246 50.90 -2.44 4.50
C GLY A 246 50.61 -1.98 5.93
N TYR A 247 49.48 -2.42 6.51
CA TYR A 247 49.08 -2.01 7.86
C TYR A 247 49.84 -2.75 8.95
N ASP A 248 50.27 -2.01 9.97
CA ASP A 248 50.62 -2.57 11.27
C ASP A 248 49.37 -3.16 11.96
N ASP A 249 49.58 -3.98 13.00
CA ASP A 249 48.48 -4.70 13.66
C ASP A 249 47.47 -3.75 14.32
N ASN A 250 47.90 -2.59 14.84
CA ASN A 250 46.97 -1.63 15.43
C ASN A 250 46.08 -0.99 14.35
N THR A 251 46.68 -0.57 13.24
CA THR A 251 45.97 -0.01 12.09
C THR A 251 45.02 -1.05 11.49
N LEU A 252 45.46 -2.30 11.35
CA LEU A 252 44.64 -3.40 10.86
C LEU A 252 43.46 -3.70 11.80
N PHE A 253 43.68 -3.78 13.11
CA PHE A 253 42.61 -3.97 14.09
C PHE A 253 41.52 -2.90 13.94
N ASN A 254 41.92 -1.63 13.86
CA ASN A 254 40.96 -0.52 13.69
C ASN A 254 40.28 -0.55 12.31
N ALA A 255 40.99 -0.98 11.27
CA ALA A 255 40.43 -1.09 9.92
C ALA A 255 39.38 -2.20 9.81
N LEU A 256 39.56 -3.31 10.52
CA LEU A 256 38.67 -4.47 10.48
C LEU A 256 37.33 -4.25 11.21
N HIS A 257 37.33 -3.47 12.30
CA HIS A 257 36.16 -3.31 13.18
C HIS A 257 34.90 -2.81 12.45
N PRO A 258 34.96 -1.78 11.58
CA PRO A 258 33.77 -1.31 10.87
C PRO A 258 33.13 -2.35 9.94
N PHE A 259 33.89 -3.35 9.44
CA PHE A 259 33.29 -4.40 8.63
C PHE A 259 32.42 -5.35 9.46
N GLU A 260 32.81 -5.66 10.70
CA GLU A 260 31.95 -6.42 11.61
C GLU A 260 30.80 -5.55 12.14
N GLU A 261 31.05 -4.27 12.42
CA GLU A 261 30.03 -3.32 12.88
C GLU A 261 28.88 -3.14 11.88
N TYR A 262 29.19 -3.11 10.58
CA TYR A 262 28.20 -3.07 9.50
C TYR A 262 27.87 -4.46 8.94
N ALA A 263 28.43 -5.53 9.49
CA ALA A 263 28.23 -6.91 9.04
C ALA A 263 28.53 -7.14 7.53
N LEU A 264 29.48 -6.41 6.97
CA LEU A 264 29.90 -6.50 5.56
C LEU A 264 30.91 -7.63 5.34
N ALA A 265 31.84 -7.82 6.27
CA ALA A 265 32.88 -8.83 6.20
C ALA A 265 33.39 -9.16 7.61
N PHE A 266 34.02 -10.32 7.76
CA PHE A 266 34.37 -10.90 9.04
C PHE A 266 35.76 -11.52 9.00
N ASP A 267 36.41 -11.61 10.15
CA ASP A 267 37.60 -12.42 10.31
C ASP A 267 37.35 -13.64 11.21
N THR A 268 38.05 -14.74 10.90
CA THR A 268 37.93 -15.99 11.67
C THR A 268 39.15 -16.88 11.50
N PHE A 269 39.35 -17.83 12.40
CA PHE A 269 40.31 -18.92 12.20
C PHE A 269 39.69 -20.09 11.41
N THR A 270 40.48 -20.58 10.47
CA THR A 270 40.22 -21.80 9.69
C THR A 270 41.37 -22.79 9.92
N VAL A 271 41.27 -23.99 9.34
CA VAL A 271 42.37 -24.98 9.33
C VAL A 271 43.66 -24.44 8.70
N GLU A 272 43.55 -23.49 7.77
CA GLU A 272 44.68 -22.89 7.05
C GLU A 272 45.24 -21.64 7.75
N GLY A 273 44.62 -21.20 8.84
CA GLY A 273 44.97 -19.99 9.58
C GLY A 273 43.87 -18.93 9.59
N ARG A 274 44.22 -17.72 10.01
CA ARG A 274 43.29 -16.58 10.12
C ARG A 274 42.98 -16.03 8.72
N VAL A 275 41.69 -15.89 8.41
CA VAL A 275 41.20 -15.38 7.13
C VAL A 275 40.27 -14.20 7.36
N PHE A 276 40.17 -13.33 6.36
CA PHE A 276 39.17 -12.28 6.26
C PHE A 276 38.26 -12.59 5.06
N PHE A 277 36.94 -12.54 5.27
CA PHE A 277 35.98 -13.00 4.27
C PHE A 277 34.67 -12.21 4.27
N VAL A 278 34.03 -12.17 3.11
CA VAL A 278 32.65 -11.71 2.90
C VAL A 278 31.73 -12.94 2.93
N PRO A 279 30.60 -12.92 3.64
CA PRO A 279 29.67 -14.04 3.65
C PRO A 279 29.19 -14.42 2.24
N THR A 280 29.12 -15.73 1.96
CA THR A 280 28.75 -16.24 0.63
C THR A 280 27.38 -15.73 0.15
N ASP A 281 26.41 -15.61 1.06
CA ASP A 281 25.03 -15.21 0.76
C ASP A 281 24.89 -13.74 0.34
N THR A 282 25.86 -12.89 0.73
CA THR A 282 25.85 -11.44 0.44
C THR A 282 26.99 -11.02 -0.49
N TYR A 283 27.88 -11.96 -0.86
CA TYR A 283 29.08 -11.70 -1.65
C TYR A 283 28.80 -11.00 -2.97
N GLU A 284 27.86 -11.51 -3.78
CA GLU A 284 27.57 -10.92 -5.11
C GLU A 284 27.02 -9.50 -5.00
N SER A 285 26.15 -9.24 -4.02
CA SER A 285 25.60 -7.90 -3.79
C SER A 285 26.66 -6.92 -3.30
N ILE A 286 27.53 -7.33 -2.37
CA ILE A 286 28.65 -6.52 -1.87
C ILE A 286 29.67 -6.24 -2.98
N LYS A 287 30.04 -7.27 -3.75
CA LYS A 287 30.93 -7.13 -4.91
C LYS A 287 30.38 -6.11 -5.91
N LYS A 288 29.09 -6.21 -6.25
CA LYS A 288 28.43 -5.25 -7.14
C LYS A 288 28.46 -3.83 -6.55
N ALA A 289 28.17 -3.68 -5.27
CA ALA A 289 28.19 -2.38 -4.58
C ALA A 289 29.58 -1.73 -4.54
N THR A 290 30.64 -2.50 -4.31
CA THR A 290 32.03 -1.97 -4.32
C THR A 290 32.51 -1.51 -5.71
N ALA A 291 31.85 -1.96 -6.78
CA ALA A 291 32.14 -1.54 -8.15
C ALA A 291 31.29 -0.34 -8.62
N MET A 292 30.30 0.10 -7.84
CA MET A 292 29.41 1.21 -8.21
C MET A 292 30.10 2.57 -8.10
N THR A 293 29.86 3.45 -9.08
CA THR A 293 30.30 4.85 -9.08
C THR A 293 29.22 5.81 -8.57
N GLY A 294 27.99 5.32 -8.39
CA GLY A 294 26.81 6.03 -7.90
C GLY A 294 25.65 5.02 -7.68
N PRO A 295 24.56 5.40 -7.00
CA PRO A 295 23.42 4.52 -6.80
C PRO A 295 22.81 4.10 -8.14
N VAL A 296 22.40 2.84 -8.26
CA VAL A 296 21.65 2.35 -9.42
C VAL A 296 20.30 3.06 -9.42
N VAL A 297 20.07 3.92 -10.40
CA VAL A 297 18.78 4.58 -10.62
C VAL A 297 17.87 3.58 -11.34
N GLU A 298 16.93 2.97 -10.62
CA GLU A 298 15.84 2.22 -11.25
C GLU A 298 14.96 3.20 -12.04
N ARG A 299 14.64 2.82 -13.29
CA ARG A 299 14.01 3.72 -14.26
C ARG A 299 12.55 3.99 -13.89
N ASN A 300 12.18 5.26 -13.77
CA ASN A 300 10.81 5.76 -13.55
C ASN A 300 9.87 5.62 -14.77
N GLU A 301 10.22 4.80 -15.76
CA GLU A 301 9.48 4.67 -17.03
C GLU A 301 8.66 3.39 -17.07
N PHE A 302 7.45 3.47 -17.62
CA PHE A 302 6.66 2.27 -17.88
C PHE A 302 7.40 1.37 -18.87
N VAL A 303 7.50 0.08 -18.54
CA VAL A 303 8.18 -0.89 -19.40
C VAL A 303 7.13 -1.56 -20.28
N PRO A 304 7.08 -1.26 -21.60
CA PRO A 304 6.13 -1.89 -22.50
C PRO A 304 6.45 -3.39 -22.65
N LEU A 305 5.40 -4.20 -22.74
CA LEU A 305 5.55 -5.62 -23.08
C LEU A 305 5.82 -5.78 -24.58
N ALA A 306 6.75 -6.68 -24.92
CA ALA A 306 7.10 -6.97 -26.32
C ALA A 306 5.96 -7.66 -27.08
N HIS A 307 5.12 -8.40 -26.36
CA HIS A 307 3.98 -9.14 -26.90
C HIS A 307 2.76 -8.94 -26.00
N PRO A 308 1.53 -8.93 -26.55
CA PRO A 308 0.31 -8.96 -25.76
C PRO A 308 0.27 -10.18 -24.82
N PRO A 309 -0.43 -10.08 -23.67
CA PRO A 309 -0.61 -11.19 -22.74
C PRO A 309 -1.38 -12.35 -23.39
N GLN A 310 -1.21 -13.57 -22.88
CA GLN A 310 -1.82 -14.78 -23.44
C GLN A 310 -3.34 -14.73 -23.38
N THR A 311 -3.86 -14.26 -22.25
CA THR A 311 -5.28 -14.11 -21.99
C THR A 311 -5.61 -12.64 -21.82
N ILE A 312 -6.54 -12.14 -22.64
CA ILE A 312 -6.99 -10.75 -22.63
C ILE A 312 -8.44 -10.69 -22.16
N GLN A 313 -8.67 -9.95 -21.09
CA GLN A 313 -9.99 -9.51 -20.70
C GLN A 313 -10.19 -8.09 -21.24
N ALA A 314 -10.97 -7.98 -22.32
CA ALA A 314 -11.29 -6.71 -22.96
C ALA A 314 -12.11 -5.80 -22.04
N GLU A 315 -11.94 -4.50 -22.22
CA GLU A 315 -12.63 -3.47 -21.45
C GLU A 315 -14.15 -3.56 -21.60
N GLU A 316 -14.87 -3.24 -20.53
CA GLU A 316 -16.32 -3.09 -20.56
C GLU A 316 -16.71 -1.94 -19.63
N PRO A 317 -17.39 -0.88 -20.12
CA PRO A 317 -17.85 0.23 -19.28
C PRO A 317 -19.11 -0.17 -18.50
N ALA A 318 -19.01 -1.30 -17.78
CA ALA A 318 -20.06 -1.96 -17.02
C ALA A 318 -20.84 -0.99 -16.13
N VAL A 319 -20.15 -0.09 -15.42
CA VAL A 319 -20.83 0.86 -14.51
C VAL A 319 -21.69 1.86 -15.28
N LEU A 320 -21.27 2.30 -16.47
CA LEU A 320 -22.08 3.23 -17.28
C LEU A 320 -23.33 2.54 -17.82
N TYR A 321 -23.21 1.28 -18.25
CA TYR A 321 -24.36 0.47 -18.62
C TYR A 321 -25.31 0.27 -17.44
N ASP A 322 -24.75 -0.05 -16.27
CA ASP A 322 -25.53 -0.30 -15.06
C ASP A 322 -26.21 0.98 -14.54
N LEU A 323 -25.60 2.16 -14.71
CA LEU A 323 -26.24 3.45 -14.47
C LEU A 323 -27.47 3.66 -15.38
N ALA A 324 -27.37 3.28 -16.66
CA ALA A 324 -28.51 3.31 -17.58
C ALA A 324 -29.60 2.29 -17.17
N ILE A 325 -29.20 1.11 -16.67
CA ILE A 325 -30.13 0.08 -16.18
C ILE A 325 -30.94 0.57 -14.98
N ILE A 326 -30.28 1.12 -13.95
CA ILE A 326 -31.01 1.63 -12.78
C ILE A 326 -31.85 2.86 -13.13
N THR A 327 -31.42 3.68 -14.09
CA THR A 327 -32.21 4.80 -14.62
C THR A 327 -33.46 4.28 -15.36
N GLY A 328 -33.33 3.23 -16.16
CA GLY A 328 -34.47 2.56 -16.78
C GLY A 328 -35.41 1.98 -15.74
N ALA A 329 -34.89 1.39 -14.67
CA ALA A 329 -35.68 0.81 -13.59
C ALA A 329 -36.56 1.86 -12.86
N ILE A 330 -36.07 3.08 -12.64
CA ILE A 330 -36.88 4.15 -12.01
C ILE A 330 -38.02 4.64 -12.92
N TYR A 331 -37.84 4.61 -14.24
CA TYR A 331 -38.93 4.91 -15.20
C TYR A 331 -39.95 3.76 -15.29
N GLN A 332 -39.50 2.52 -15.11
CA GLN A 332 -40.36 1.35 -15.29
C GLN A 332 -41.22 1.01 -14.07
N GLN A 333 -40.78 1.36 -12.87
CA GLN A 333 -41.50 1.07 -11.62
C GLN A 333 -41.13 2.06 -10.52
N THR A 334 -42.06 2.33 -9.61
CA THR A 334 -41.79 3.12 -8.40
C THR A 334 -40.87 2.34 -7.46
N ILE A 335 -39.72 2.93 -7.11
CA ILE A 335 -38.76 2.35 -6.17
C ILE A 335 -38.76 3.19 -4.89
N GLU A 336 -39.47 2.71 -3.87
CA GLU A 336 -39.45 3.28 -2.52
C GLU A 336 -38.26 2.67 -1.74
N PRO A 337 -37.26 3.45 -1.31
CA PRO A 337 -36.19 2.92 -0.48
C PRO A 337 -36.71 2.40 0.86
N THR A 338 -36.02 1.42 1.41
CA THR A 338 -36.25 0.94 2.78
C THR A 338 -35.88 2.02 3.81
N GLN A 339 -36.19 1.79 5.09
CA GLN A 339 -35.78 2.69 6.19
C GLN A 339 -34.25 2.87 6.27
N ALA A 340 -33.48 1.88 5.79
CA ALA A 340 -32.03 1.96 5.70
C ALA A 340 -31.52 2.66 4.43
N GLY A 341 -32.40 3.20 3.59
CA GLY A 341 -32.06 3.83 2.31
C GLY A 341 -31.82 2.86 1.15
N LYS A 342 -31.84 1.54 1.39
CA LYS A 342 -31.55 0.50 0.40
C LYS A 342 -32.71 0.24 -0.56
N VAL A 343 -32.41 -0.29 -1.74
CA VAL A 343 -33.43 -0.79 -2.69
C VAL A 343 -34.13 -2.02 -2.08
N PRO A 344 -35.49 -2.10 -2.08
CA PRO A 344 -36.19 -3.25 -1.54
C PRO A 344 -35.78 -4.57 -2.21
N LYS A 345 -35.59 -5.64 -1.42
CA LYS A 345 -35.10 -6.95 -1.91
C LYS A 345 -35.87 -7.48 -3.13
N ARG A 346 -37.21 -7.37 -3.12
CA ARG A 346 -38.07 -7.76 -4.25
C ARG A 346 -37.72 -7.06 -5.57
N ILE A 347 -37.33 -5.79 -5.50
CA ILE A 347 -36.92 -4.98 -6.66
C ILE A 347 -35.47 -5.31 -7.02
N ALA A 348 -34.58 -5.38 -6.02
CA ALA A 348 -33.17 -5.72 -6.22
C ALA A 348 -32.99 -7.05 -6.98
N THR A 349 -33.73 -8.10 -6.62
CA THR A 349 -33.68 -9.41 -7.30
C THR A 349 -34.06 -9.36 -8.78
N LYS A 350 -34.81 -8.34 -9.23
CA LYS A 350 -35.16 -8.16 -10.65
C LYS A 350 -34.10 -7.37 -11.41
N ILE A 351 -33.42 -6.44 -10.75
CA ILE A 351 -32.42 -5.56 -11.37
C ILE A 351 -31.06 -6.25 -11.44
N GLN A 352 -30.65 -6.93 -10.37
CA GLN A 352 -29.33 -7.56 -10.24
C GLN A 352 -28.92 -8.46 -11.43
N PRO A 353 -29.80 -9.31 -12.01
CA PRO A 353 -29.42 -10.15 -13.15
C PRO A 353 -29.10 -9.38 -14.43
N LEU A 354 -29.46 -8.10 -14.51
CA LEU A 354 -29.16 -7.23 -15.65
C LEU A 354 -27.82 -6.48 -15.47
N LEU A 355 -27.30 -6.43 -14.25
CA LEU A 355 -26.08 -5.68 -13.92
C LEU A 355 -24.81 -6.44 -14.32
N HIS A 356 -23.77 -5.70 -14.66
CA HIS A 356 -22.49 -6.22 -15.14
C HIS A 356 -21.38 -6.10 -14.10
N GLY A 357 -21.48 -5.13 -13.18
CA GLY A 357 -20.42 -4.88 -12.22
C GLY A 357 -20.17 -6.02 -11.22
N LYS A 358 -18.95 -6.04 -10.71
CA LYS A 358 -18.48 -7.04 -9.76
C LYS A 358 -19.15 -6.84 -8.39
N ARG A 359 -19.39 -7.95 -7.70
CA ARG A 359 -19.99 -7.93 -6.36
C ARG A 359 -19.15 -7.11 -5.38
N ARG A 360 -19.82 -6.33 -4.51
CA ARG A 360 -19.21 -5.55 -3.43
C ARG A 360 -19.71 -6.07 -2.09
N GLN A 361 -18.83 -6.63 -1.26
CA GLN A 361 -19.21 -7.16 0.05
C GLN A 361 -18.48 -6.41 1.17
N ARG A 362 -19.16 -6.23 2.29
CA ARG A 362 -18.58 -5.65 3.51
C ARG A 362 -18.60 -6.73 4.59
N TYR A 363 -17.43 -7.25 4.96
CA TYR A 363 -17.29 -8.36 5.92
C TYR A 363 -18.00 -9.65 5.48
N ILE A 364 -18.35 -10.52 6.44
CA ILE A 364 -18.91 -11.88 6.26
C ILE A 364 -20.38 -11.85 5.77
N ASP A 365 -20.99 -10.67 5.58
CA ASP A 365 -22.36 -10.58 5.09
C ASP A 365 -22.46 -11.10 3.64
N GLU A 366 -23.49 -11.92 3.38
CA GLU A 366 -23.75 -12.50 2.05
C GLU A 366 -24.30 -11.46 1.05
N ASP A 367 -24.77 -10.31 1.53
CA ASP A 367 -25.44 -9.31 0.71
C ASP A 367 -24.46 -8.52 -0.17
N ASP A 368 -24.66 -8.58 -1.49
CA ASP A 368 -23.95 -7.77 -2.47
C ASP A 368 -24.47 -6.31 -2.46
N LEU A 369 -23.57 -5.38 -2.14
CA LEU A 369 -23.80 -3.94 -2.00
C LEU A 369 -23.59 -3.17 -3.32
N TYR A 370 -23.27 -3.83 -4.43
CA TYR A 370 -23.02 -3.16 -5.71
C TYR A 370 -24.22 -2.30 -6.16
N LEU A 371 -25.45 -2.82 -6.07
CA LEU A 371 -26.66 -2.08 -6.43
C LEU A 371 -26.86 -0.83 -5.56
N ASP A 372 -26.65 -0.93 -4.25
CA ASP A 372 -26.75 0.21 -3.34
C ASP A 372 -25.66 1.26 -3.67
N MET A 373 -24.44 0.82 -3.99
CA MET A 373 -23.35 1.69 -4.43
C MET A 373 -23.70 2.44 -5.74
N LEU A 374 -24.32 1.76 -6.70
CA LEU A 374 -24.78 2.36 -7.96
C LEU A 374 -25.84 3.46 -7.73
N PHE A 375 -26.84 3.19 -6.89
CA PHE A 375 -27.87 4.19 -6.56
C PHE A 375 -27.25 5.43 -5.88
N ASN A 376 -26.33 5.22 -4.94
CA ASN A 376 -25.59 6.32 -4.32
C ASN A 376 -24.79 7.13 -5.36
N THR A 377 -24.12 6.45 -6.28
CA THR A 377 -23.33 7.10 -7.36
C THR A 377 -24.23 7.91 -8.29
N ALA A 378 -25.38 7.36 -8.69
CA ALA A 378 -26.35 8.08 -9.51
C ALA A 378 -26.95 9.31 -8.80
N GLN A 379 -27.11 9.26 -7.48
CA GLN A 379 -27.50 10.43 -6.67
C GLN A 379 -26.39 11.47 -6.59
N GLU A 380 -25.13 11.06 -6.37
CA GLU A 380 -23.96 11.95 -6.33
C GLU A 380 -23.76 12.67 -7.67
N LEU A 381 -24.02 12.00 -8.79
CA LEU A 381 -24.01 12.56 -10.13
C LEU A 381 -25.28 13.38 -10.47
N GLY A 382 -26.31 13.34 -9.61
CA GLY A 382 -27.58 14.04 -9.82
C GLY A 382 -28.45 13.46 -10.95
N ILE A 383 -28.18 12.23 -11.37
CA ILE A 383 -28.93 11.47 -12.38
C ILE A 383 -30.29 11.05 -11.80
N ILE A 384 -30.30 10.66 -10.52
CA ILE A 384 -31.52 10.31 -9.77
C ILE A 384 -31.60 11.13 -8.48
N GLN A 385 -32.81 11.34 -7.98
CA GLN A 385 -33.06 11.99 -6.70
C GLN A 385 -34.22 11.31 -5.95
N LEU A 386 -34.38 11.59 -4.66
CA LEU A 386 -35.57 11.19 -3.92
C LEU A 386 -36.67 12.24 -4.12
N SER A 387 -37.87 11.77 -4.46
CA SER A 387 -39.05 12.60 -4.65
C SER A 387 -39.32 13.46 -3.41
N ARG A 388 -39.61 14.75 -3.61
CA ARG A 388 -40.00 15.65 -2.53
C ARG A 388 -41.42 15.33 -2.08
N THR A 389 -41.57 14.59 -0.97
CA THR A 389 -42.90 14.22 -0.45
C THR A 389 -43.72 15.46 -0.12
N SER A 390 -44.97 15.47 -0.60
CA SER A 390 -45.94 16.54 -0.39
C SER A 390 -47.27 15.91 0.01
N GLY A 391 -47.38 15.46 1.26
CA GLY A 391 -48.60 14.85 1.79
C GLY A 391 -48.30 13.76 2.83
N ASP A 392 -49.24 13.58 3.76
CA ASP A 392 -49.20 12.47 4.71
C ASP A 392 -49.50 11.15 3.98
N GLY A 393 -48.75 10.08 4.30
CA GLY A 393 -48.90 8.76 3.67
C GLY A 393 -48.20 8.54 2.32
N ILE A 394 -47.58 9.56 1.69
CA ILE A 394 -46.78 9.39 0.46
C ILE A 394 -45.32 9.12 0.85
N LYS A 395 -44.82 7.93 0.50
CA LYS A 395 -43.42 7.58 0.74
C LYS A 395 -42.51 8.22 -0.30
N PRO A 396 -41.29 8.63 0.08
CA PRO A 396 -40.27 9.01 -0.89
C PRO A 396 -39.98 7.85 -1.84
N HIS A 397 -39.78 8.14 -3.12
CA HIS A 397 -39.33 7.18 -4.12
C HIS A 397 -38.24 7.81 -4.99
N TYR A 398 -37.48 6.99 -5.71
CA TYR A 398 -36.48 7.49 -6.66
C TYR A 398 -37.14 7.99 -7.94
N GLU A 399 -36.72 9.17 -8.40
CA GLU A 399 -37.17 9.83 -9.63
C GLU A 399 -35.97 10.44 -10.38
N PRO A 400 -36.10 10.81 -11.66
CA PRO A 400 -35.06 11.51 -12.40
C PRO A 400 -34.58 12.78 -11.68
N GLY A 401 -33.26 12.94 -11.55
CA GLY A 401 -32.62 14.06 -10.87
C GLY A 401 -32.40 15.29 -11.76
N ALA A 402 -31.97 16.38 -11.13
CA ALA A 402 -31.78 17.67 -11.82
C ALA A 402 -30.70 17.65 -12.93
N GLN A 403 -29.75 16.71 -12.89
CA GLN A 403 -28.72 16.58 -13.93
C GLN A 403 -29.09 15.56 -15.01
N MET A 404 -30.23 14.87 -14.88
CA MET A 404 -30.62 13.79 -15.80
C MET A 404 -30.68 14.25 -17.26
N GLU A 405 -31.28 15.42 -17.53
CA GLU A 405 -31.40 15.95 -18.89
C GLU A 405 -30.05 16.33 -19.52
N LYS A 406 -29.10 16.78 -18.69
CA LYS A 406 -27.74 17.07 -19.16
C LYS A 406 -26.99 15.77 -19.40
N TRP A 407 -27.02 14.85 -18.44
CA TRP A 407 -26.38 13.55 -18.47
C TRP A 407 -26.80 12.73 -19.69
N SER A 408 -28.10 12.72 -20.01
CA SER A 408 -28.65 11.98 -21.15
C SER A 408 -28.19 12.47 -22.52
N LYS A 409 -27.52 13.63 -22.61
CA LYS A 409 -26.98 14.17 -23.88
C LYS A 409 -25.48 13.95 -24.02
N LEU A 410 -24.82 13.46 -22.97
CA LEU A 410 -23.38 13.24 -22.95
C LEU A 410 -23.01 11.95 -23.68
N SER A 411 -21.91 12.00 -24.43
CA SER A 411 -21.26 10.83 -25.01
C SER A 411 -20.76 9.86 -23.93
N LEU A 412 -20.44 8.62 -24.33
CA LEU A 412 -19.85 7.62 -23.43
C LEU A 412 -18.60 8.15 -22.72
N ALA A 413 -17.72 8.86 -23.44
CA ALA A 413 -16.49 9.42 -22.89
C ALA A 413 -16.75 10.53 -21.86
N GLU A 414 -17.71 11.41 -22.13
CA GLU A 414 -18.08 12.48 -21.19
C GLU A 414 -18.76 11.92 -19.92
N GLN A 415 -19.58 10.88 -20.06
CA GLN A 415 -20.15 10.18 -18.90
C GLN A 415 -19.08 9.45 -18.08
N ALA A 416 -18.15 8.76 -18.75
CA ALA A 416 -17.00 8.12 -18.11
C ALA A 416 -16.13 9.12 -17.35
N GLN A 417 -15.94 10.32 -17.90
CA GLN A 417 -15.18 11.40 -17.26
C GLN A 417 -15.84 11.86 -15.95
N LEU A 418 -17.13 12.18 -15.97
CA LEU A 418 -17.86 12.61 -14.77
C LEU A 418 -17.91 11.50 -13.71
N LEU A 419 -18.03 10.25 -14.14
CA LEU A 419 -17.98 9.10 -13.26
C LEU A 419 -16.59 8.95 -12.60
N LEU A 420 -15.51 9.07 -13.38
CA LEU A 420 -14.14 9.01 -12.85
C LEU A 420 -13.88 10.15 -11.86
N GLU A 421 -14.28 11.37 -12.19
CA GLU A 421 -14.16 12.54 -11.29
C GLU A 421 -14.91 12.30 -9.97
N SER A 422 -16.16 11.83 -10.03
CA SER A 422 -16.95 11.47 -8.84
C SER A 422 -16.28 10.35 -8.03
N TRP A 423 -15.80 9.30 -8.69
CA TRP A 423 -15.11 8.17 -8.06
C TRP A 423 -13.89 8.61 -7.25
N THR A 424 -13.07 9.54 -7.76
CA THR A 424 -11.87 9.99 -7.02
C THR A 424 -12.16 10.64 -5.67
N GLN A 425 -13.40 11.11 -5.44
CA GLN A 425 -13.79 11.86 -4.24
C GLN A 425 -14.88 11.16 -3.42
N SER A 426 -15.59 10.18 -3.97
CA SER A 426 -16.75 9.56 -3.35
C SER A 426 -16.39 8.69 -2.13
N PHE A 427 -16.93 9.01 -0.97
CA PHE A 427 -16.84 8.16 0.23
C PHE A 427 -17.80 6.97 0.19
N ARG A 428 -18.79 6.98 -0.72
CA ARG A 428 -19.81 5.93 -0.85
C ARG A 428 -19.40 4.84 -1.85
N TRP A 429 -18.40 5.10 -2.67
CA TRP A 429 -17.83 4.10 -3.57
C TRP A 429 -17.01 3.05 -2.82
N MET A 430 -17.29 1.78 -3.09
CA MET A 430 -16.59 0.63 -2.54
C MET A 430 -15.63 0.02 -3.57
N ASP A 431 -14.33 0.16 -3.33
CA ASP A 431 -13.30 -0.48 -4.15
C ASP A 431 -13.10 -1.95 -3.77
N ILE A 432 -12.69 -2.75 -4.74
CA ILE A 432 -12.26 -4.14 -4.53
C ILE A 432 -10.74 -4.14 -4.36
N VAL A 433 -10.25 -5.01 -3.48
CA VAL A 433 -8.81 -5.21 -3.24
C VAL A 433 -8.29 -6.38 -4.09
N GLY A 434 -6.98 -6.39 -4.37
CA GLY A 434 -6.32 -7.50 -5.06
C GLY A 434 -6.41 -8.82 -4.29
N ALA A 435 -6.22 -9.92 -5.00
CA ALA A 435 -6.45 -11.27 -4.49
C ALA A 435 -5.58 -11.65 -3.29
N ASN A 436 -4.36 -11.10 -3.19
CA ASN A 436 -3.42 -11.41 -2.12
C ASN A 436 -3.37 -10.32 -1.05
N PHE A 437 -4.37 -9.43 -1.01
CA PHE A 437 -4.38 -8.31 -0.09
C PHE A 437 -4.27 -8.74 1.38
N ARG A 438 -3.27 -8.20 2.07
CA ARG A 438 -3.04 -8.36 3.50
C ARG A 438 -2.94 -6.99 4.15
N GLN A 439 -3.77 -6.72 5.14
CA GLN A 439 -3.77 -5.42 5.81
C GLN A 439 -2.52 -5.25 6.68
N TRP A 440 -1.67 -4.29 6.32
CA TRP A 440 -0.44 -3.97 7.06
C TRP A 440 -0.67 -3.04 8.27
N ASP A 441 -1.48 -1.99 8.12
CA ASP A 441 -1.91 -1.10 9.22
C ASP A 441 -3.15 -0.28 8.82
N PRO A 442 -4.33 -0.52 9.44
CA PRO A 442 -5.57 0.19 9.12
C PRO A 442 -5.60 1.65 9.57
N TYR A 443 -4.89 2.03 10.65
CA TYR A 443 -5.15 3.29 11.35
C TYR A 443 -4.53 4.51 10.68
N THR A 444 -3.47 4.30 9.90
CA THR A 444 -2.73 5.38 9.24
C THR A 444 -2.99 5.47 7.74
N TRP A 445 -3.90 4.66 7.23
CA TRP A 445 -4.14 4.46 5.80
C TRP A 445 -5.28 5.36 5.28
N ASN A 446 -5.01 6.12 4.22
CA ASN A 446 -6.00 6.84 3.42
C ASN A 446 -6.11 6.20 2.01
N PRO A 447 -7.01 5.21 1.84
CA PRO A 447 -7.19 4.54 0.56
C PRO A 447 -7.78 5.45 -0.54
N ILE A 448 -8.60 6.45 -0.21
CA ILE A 448 -9.25 7.31 -1.24
C ILE A 448 -8.20 8.05 -2.09
N LYS A 449 -7.07 8.42 -1.49
CA LYS A 449 -5.99 9.11 -2.20
C LYS A 449 -5.39 8.28 -3.35
N SER A 450 -5.44 6.96 -3.27
CA SER A 450 -4.89 6.09 -4.31
C SER A 450 -5.64 6.22 -5.64
N ARG A 451 -6.93 6.58 -5.61
CA ARG A 451 -7.78 6.76 -6.80
C ARG A 451 -7.24 7.85 -7.72
N SER A 452 -6.92 9.01 -7.15
CA SER A 452 -6.30 10.11 -7.90
C SER A 452 -4.86 9.78 -8.31
N SER A 453 -4.11 9.06 -7.45
CA SER A 453 -2.72 8.68 -7.73
C SER A 453 -2.61 7.73 -8.92
N ILE A 454 -3.39 6.64 -8.94
CA ILE A 454 -3.34 5.68 -10.05
C ILE A 454 -3.81 6.33 -11.36
N ALA A 455 -4.83 7.18 -11.33
CA ALA A 455 -5.28 7.92 -12.51
C ALA A 455 -4.20 8.90 -13.02
N GLU A 456 -3.39 9.48 -12.15
CA GLU A 456 -2.23 10.30 -12.53
C GLU A 456 -1.16 9.45 -13.22
N HIS A 457 -0.83 8.28 -12.66
CA HIS A 457 0.17 7.39 -13.27
C HIS A 457 -0.27 6.86 -14.64
N LEU A 458 -1.54 6.51 -14.82
CA LEU A 458 -2.04 5.97 -16.09
C LEU A 458 -2.04 6.99 -17.25
N GLN A 459 -1.96 8.30 -16.96
CA GLN A 459 -1.85 9.34 -18.01
C GLN A 459 -0.56 9.24 -18.82
N ASP A 460 0.51 8.68 -18.24
CA ASP A 460 1.78 8.54 -18.96
C ASP A 460 1.82 7.28 -19.86
N CYS A 461 0.73 6.50 -19.92
CA CYS A 461 0.63 5.33 -20.78
C CYS A 461 0.22 5.72 -22.20
N ILE A 462 0.78 5.03 -23.19
CA ILE A 462 0.34 5.16 -24.58
C ILE A 462 -0.92 4.29 -24.76
N PRO A 463 -2.04 4.83 -25.31
CA PRO A 463 -3.25 4.04 -25.55
C PRO A 463 -2.96 2.88 -26.50
N GLY A 464 -3.55 1.71 -26.23
CA GLY A 464 -3.36 0.50 -27.01
C GLY A 464 -2.05 -0.26 -26.74
N GLN A 465 -1.16 0.28 -25.92
CA GLN A 465 0.10 -0.36 -25.54
C GLN A 465 -0.05 -1.17 -24.24
N TRP A 466 0.44 -2.42 -24.24
CA TRP A 466 0.47 -3.28 -23.06
C TRP A 466 1.67 -2.99 -22.17
N TYR A 467 1.42 -2.90 -20.86
CA TYR A 467 2.41 -2.71 -19.80
C TYR A 467 2.24 -3.77 -18.71
N SER A 468 3.32 -4.11 -18.00
CA SER A 468 3.22 -5.02 -16.85
C SER A 468 2.67 -4.29 -15.63
N VAL A 469 1.83 -4.98 -14.83
CA VAL A 469 1.36 -4.47 -13.54
C VAL A 469 2.55 -4.22 -12.60
N ALA A 470 3.57 -5.07 -12.64
CA ALA A 470 4.81 -4.87 -11.89
C ALA A 470 5.49 -3.51 -12.18
N SER A 471 5.49 -3.05 -13.45
CA SER A 471 6.06 -1.76 -13.81
C SER A 471 5.25 -0.57 -13.29
N LEU A 472 3.91 -0.69 -13.23
CA LEU A 472 3.05 0.32 -12.60
C LEU A 472 3.32 0.41 -11.10
N LEU A 473 3.35 -0.74 -10.41
CA LEU A 473 3.62 -0.79 -8.98
C LEU A 473 5.01 -0.23 -8.64
N GLN A 474 6.01 -0.55 -9.45
CA GLN A 474 7.35 0.01 -9.31
C GLN A 474 7.33 1.54 -9.46
N LYS A 475 6.62 2.07 -10.46
CA LYS A 475 6.52 3.53 -10.67
C LYS A 475 5.84 4.26 -9.53
N ILE A 476 4.79 3.68 -8.95
CA ILE A 476 4.09 4.22 -7.77
C ILE A 476 5.02 4.18 -6.54
N TRP A 477 5.64 3.02 -6.31
CA TRP A 477 6.65 2.83 -5.26
C TRP A 477 7.78 3.85 -5.38
N ASP A 478 8.18 4.16 -6.61
CA ASP A 478 9.30 5.04 -6.85
C ASP A 478 9.02 6.50 -6.54
N LYS A 479 7.78 6.93 -6.76
CA LYS A 479 7.29 8.28 -6.46
C LYS A 479 7.23 8.54 -4.96
N ASP A 480 6.46 7.75 -4.22
CA ASP A 480 6.37 7.82 -2.75
C ASP A 480 5.69 6.54 -2.21
N PRO A 481 6.42 5.59 -1.59
CA PRO A 481 5.82 4.37 -1.07
C PRO A 481 4.87 4.61 0.11
N PHE A 482 4.91 5.81 0.71
CA PHE A 482 4.04 6.20 1.81
C PHE A 482 2.92 7.15 1.38
N GLU A 483 2.65 7.31 0.08
CA GLU A 483 1.68 8.29 -0.42
C GLU A 483 0.32 8.21 0.28
N LEU A 484 -0.14 6.98 0.57
CA LEU A 484 -1.42 6.66 1.22
C LEU A 484 -1.37 6.75 2.74
N ARG A 485 -0.24 7.16 3.33
CA ARG A 485 -0.02 7.24 4.79
C ARG A 485 0.38 8.66 5.22
N PRO A 486 -0.60 9.56 5.48
CA PRO A 486 -0.33 10.97 5.80
C PRO A 486 0.25 11.18 7.22
N VAL A 487 -0.07 10.33 8.20
CA VAL A 487 0.29 10.54 9.62
C VAL A 487 1.77 10.27 9.92
N HIS A 488 2.48 9.52 9.07
CA HIS A 488 3.90 9.23 9.24
C HIS A 488 4.84 10.34 8.72
N TYR A 489 4.36 11.57 8.52
CA TYR A 489 5.11 12.66 7.90
C TYR A 489 6.46 12.98 8.57
N ASN A 490 6.58 12.80 9.90
CA ASN A 490 7.84 13.00 10.62
C ASN A 490 8.78 11.79 10.59
N ILE A 491 8.28 10.60 10.23
CA ILE A 491 9.05 9.35 10.08
C ILE A 491 9.51 9.16 8.61
N ARG A 492 8.93 9.94 7.66
CA ARG A 492 9.24 9.92 6.21
C ARG A 492 10.67 10.33 5.85
N ARG A 493 11.40 11.02 6.72
CA ARG A 493 12.69 11.64 6.35
C ARG A 493 13.91 10.72 6.42
N ASP A 494 13.84 9.60 7.15
CA ASP A 494 15.01 8.74 7.44
C ASP A 494 14.82 7.25 7.09
N ARG A 495 13.71 6.85 6.45
CA ARG A 495 13.52 5.44 6.02
C ARG A 495 13.82 5.29 4.53
N GLY A 496 14.96 4.69 4.21
CA GLY A 496 15.27 4.23 2.85
C GLY A 496 14.26 3.19 2.34
N LYS A 497 14.17 3.06 1.01
CA LYS A 497 13.34 2.04 0.33
C LYS A 497 13.95 0.65 0.55
N SER A 498 13.68 0.02 1.69
CA SER A 498 14.12 -1.35 1.97
C SER A 498 13.27 -2.40 1.26
N SER A 499 13.85 -3.57 1.02
CA SER A 499 13.17 -4.74 0.44
C SER A 499 12.00 -5.23 1.29
N VAL A 500 12.10 -5.08 2.61
CA VAL A 500 11.07 -5.44 3.58
C VAL A 500 9.86 -4.52 3.46
N LEU A 501 10.13 -3.22 3.43
CA LEU A 501 9.09 -2.23 3.21
C LEU A 501 8.41 -2.51 1.87
N ARG A 502 9.18 -2.91 0.85
CA ARG A 502 8.63 -3.29 -0.45
C ARG A 502 7.72 -4.50 -0.36
N SER A 503 8.14 -5.59 0.27
CA SER A 503 7.31 -6.78 0.44
C SER A 503 6.01 -6.49 1.20
N LYS A 504 6.07 -5.68 2.24
CA LYS A 504 4.87 -5.23 2.98
C LYS A 504 3.95 -4.44 2.08
N TRP A 505 4.48 -3.40 1.45
CA TRP A 505 3.74 -2.53 0.53
C TRP A 505 3.12 -3.32 -0.61
N ASP A 506 3.85 -4.24 -1.23
CA ASP A 506 3.34 -5.10 -2.31
C ASP A 506 2.11 -5.88 -1.83
N SER A 507 2.17 -6.48 -0.63
CA SER A 507 1.05 -7.24 -0.05
C SER A 507 -0.13 -6.39 0.43
N SER A 508 0.05 -5.07 0.61
CA SER A 508 -1.01 -4.15 1.05
C SER A 508 -1.37 -3.12 -0.02
N GLU A 509 -0.64 -2.00 -0.10
CA GLU A 509 -0.93 -0.91 -1.04
C GLU A 509 -0.81 -1.36 -2.50
N GLY A 510 0.16 -2.21 -2.83
CA GLY A 510 0.34 -2.81 -4.16
C GLY A 510 -0.91 -3.59 -4.58
N GLU A 511 -1.33 -4.54 -3.75
CA GLU A 511 -2.60 -5.28 -3.93
C GLU A 511 -3.82 -4.34 -3.98
N TYR A 512 -3.84 -3.23 -3.24
CA TYR A 512 -4.91 -2.25 -3.35
C TYR A 512 -4.96 -1.59 -4.73
N TYR A 513 -3.81 -1.18 -5.28
CA TYR A 513 -3.73 -0.63 -6.64
C TYR A 513 -4.10 -1.65 -7.71
N ILE A 514 -3.69 -2.92 -7.56
CA ILE A 514 -4.14 -4.02 -8.42
C ILE A 514 -5.67 -4.16 -8.38
N GLY A 515 -6.25 -4.06 -7.18
CA GLY A 515 -7.70 -4.07 -6.98
C GLY A 515 -8.40 -2.95 -7.76
N LEU A 516 -7.92 -1.71 -7.66
CA LEU A 516 -8.49 -0.57 -8.41
C LEU A 516 -8.43 -0.78 -9.93
N LEU A 517 -7.29 -1.29 -10.41
CA LEU A 517 -7.06 -1.59 -11.82
C LEU A 517 -8.01 -2.68 -12.31
N SER A 518 -8.13 -3.76 -11.53
CA SER A 518 -8.93 -4.94 -11.90
C SER A 518 -10.43 -4.79 -11.60
N SER A 519 -10.85 -3.77 -10.85
CA SER A 519 -12.27 -3.45 -10.63
C SER A 519 -12.64 -2.10 -11.23
N SER A 520 -12.50 -1.00 -10.49
CA SER A 520 -13.16 0.28 -10.79
C SER A 520 -12.71 0.82 -12.16
N LEU A 521 -11.41 0.80 -12.45
CA LEU A 521 -10.89 1.30 -13.72
C LEU A 521 -11.25 0.40 -14.91
N TYR A 522 -11.27 -0.92 -14.70
CA TYR A 522 -11.73 -1.88 -15.70
C TYR A 522 -13.24 -1.73 -15.98
N GLU A 523 -14.07 -1.65 -14.93
CA GLU A 523 -15.53 -1.51 -15.01
C GLU A 523 -15.98 -0.13 -15.53
N PHE A 524 -15.07 0.86 -15.57
CA PHE A 524 -15.26 2.15 -16.25
C PHE A 524 -14.86 2.09 -17.73
N GLY A 525 -14.23 1.00 -18.17
CA GLY A 525 -13.69 0.84 -19.53
C GLY A 525 -12.37 1.58 -19.76
N ILE A 526 -11.67 2.03 -18.71
CA ILE A 526 -10.42 2.81 -18.81
C ILE A 526 -9.24 1.89 -19.15
N VAL A 527 -9.26 0.65 -18.66
CA VAL A 527 -8.20 -0.32 -18.88
C VAL A 527 -8.74 -1.68 -19.34
N SER A 528 -7.96 -2.38 -20.15
CA SER A 528 -8.11 -3.81 -20.43
C SER A 528 -7.05 -4.58 -19.62
N LEU A 529 -7.34 -5.84 -19.27
CA LEU A 529 -6.50 -6.63 -18.36
C LEU A 529 -5.90 -7.85 -19.04
N GLY A 530 -4.69 -8.21 -18.63
CA GLY A 530 -3.94 -9.34 -19.14
C GLY A 530 -3.57 -10.35 -18.05
N TYR A 531 -3.77 -11.63 -18.34
CA TYR A 531 -3.48 -12.75 -17.43
C TYR A 531 -2.51 -13.77 -18.06
N GLU A 532 -1.82 -14.53 -17.22
CA GLU A 532 -1.05 -15.71 -17.63
C GLU A 532 -1.94 -16.96 -17.65
N GLY A 533 -1.77 -17.84 -18.65
CA GLY A 533 -2.56 -19.06 -18.81
C GLY A 533 -3.51 -19.04 -20.02
N GLN A 534 -3.97 -20.22 -20.45
CA GLN A 534 -4.75 -20.43 -21.68
C GLN A 534 -6.27 -20.42 -21.51
N GLU A 535 -6.81 -20.52 -20.29
CA GLU A 535 -8.27 -20.58 -20.07
C GLU A 535 -8.76 -19.45 -19.15
N LEU A 536 -9.61 -18.58 -19.71
CA LEU A 536 -10.52 -17.73 -18.94
C LEU A 536 -11.62 -18.61 -18.35
N SER A 537 -11.42 -19.15 -17.16
CA SER A 537 -12.58 -19.63 -16.40
C SER A 537 -13.46 -18.41 -16.08
N GLN A 538 -14.78 -18.54 -16.20
CA GLN A 538 -15.75 -17.45 -15.94
C GLN A 538 -15.72 -16.92 -14.49
N THR A 539 -14.76 -17.36 -13.69
CA THR A 539 -14.59 -17.13 -12.26
C THR A 539 -13.10 -17.03 -11.88
N HIS A 540 -12.32 -16.08 -12.43
CA HIS A 540 -11.03 -15.66 -11.80
C HIS A 540 -11.28 -14.86 -10.50
N ALA A 541 -12.22 -15.33 -9.67
CA ALA A 541 -12.43 -14.83 -8.33
C ALA A 541 -11.24 -15.27 -7.46
N GLY A 542 -10.10 -14.60 -7.61
CA GLY A 542 -8.90 -14.87 -6.82
C GLY A 542 -7.55 -14.72 -7.52
N GLU A 543 -7.47 -14.26 -8.77
CA GLU A 543 -6.17 -14.04 -9.44
C GLU A 543 -5.98 -12.59 -9.88
N ASN A 544 -4.75 -12.10 -9.73
CA ASN A 544 -4.37 -10.76 -10.12
C ASN A 544 -3.92 -10.71 -11.59
N PRO A 545 -4.24 -9.63 -12.32
CA PRO A 545 -3.69 -9.42 -13.66
C PRO A 545 -2.17 -9.23 -13.61
N VAL A 546 -1.48 -9.71 -14.64
CA VAL A 546 -0.03 -9.51 -14.83
C VAL A 546 0.27 -8.30 -15.71
N ALA A 547 -0.69 -7.92 -16.55
CA ALA A 547 -0.55 -6.84 -17.52
C ALA A 547 -1.82 -6.00 -17.61
N PHE A 548 -1.68 -4.77 -18.10
CA PHE A 548 -2.79 -3.88 -18.39
C PHE A 548 -2.49 -3.04 -19.63
N MET A 549 -3.56 -2.49 -20.21
CA MET A 549 -3.50 -1.57 -21.33
C MET A 549 -4.48 -0.44 -21.07
N VAL A 550 -4.07 0.82 -21.26
CA VAL A 550 -4.99 1.95 -21.27
C VAL A 550 -5.72 1.96 -22.61
N THR A 551 -7.05 2.02 -22.57
CA THR A 551 -7.89 1.99 -23.77
C THR A 551 -7.98 3.37 -24.43
N ASP A 552 -8.53 3.46 -25.64
CA ASP A 552 -8.78 4.74 -26.29
C ASP A 552 -9.76 5.60 -25.46
N LEU A 553 -10.80 4.97 -24.90
CA LEU A 553 -11.72 5.61 -23.96
C LEU A 553 -10.98 6.09 -22.71
N GLY A 554 -10.14 5.24 -22.11
CA GLY A 554 -9.34 5.58 -20.93
C GLY A 554 -8.42 6.76 -21.17
N SER A 555 -7.69 6.79 -22.29
CA SER A 555 -6.82 7.90 -22.67
C SER A 555 -7.59 9.21 -22.86
N ALA A 556 -8.76 9.17 -23.52
CA ALA A 556 -9.61 10.34 -23.69
C ALA A 556 -10.07 10.92 -22.34
N VAL A 557 -10.52 10.05 -21.43
CA VAL A 557 -11.02 10.41 -20.10
C VAL A 557 -9.91 10.92 -19.16
N LEU A 558 -8.73 10.28 -19.19
CA LEU A 558 -7.61 10.63 -18.32
C LEU A 558 -6.96 11.96 -18.73
N SER A 559 -6.93 12.29 -20.02
CA SER A 559 -6.34 13.54 -20.55
C SER A 559 -7.08 14.81 -20.09
N THR A 560 -8.39 14.72 -19.85
CA THR A 560 -9.22 15.85 -19.42
C THR A 560 -9.07 16.22 -17.94
N LEU A 561 -8.72 15.26 -17.08
CA LEU A 561 -8.41 15.51 -15.66
C LEU A 561 -7.25 16.51 -15.50
N SER A 562 -6.27 16.47 -16.41
CA SER A 562 -5.09 17.34 -16.39
C SER A 562 -5.44 18.81 -16.72
N LYS A 563 -6.40 19.04 -17.64
CA LYS A 563 -6.88 20.40 -17.99
C LYS A 563 -7.62 21.07 -16.82
N ALA A 564 -8.41 20.30 -16.06
CA ALA A 564 -9.11 20.82 -14.88
C ALA A 564 -8.15 21.16 -13.72
N LYS A 565 -7.04 20.42 -13.56
CA LYS A 565 -6.03 20.66 -12.51
C LYS A 565 -5.14 21.90 -12.82
N ALA A 566 -5.01 22.29 -14.08
CA ALA A 566 -4.24 23.46 -14.52
C ALA A 566 -5.01 24.80 -14.43
N THR A 567 -6.35 24.78 -14.35
CA THR A 567 -7.19 25.99 -14.30
C THR A 567 -7.79 26.25 -12.93
N ALA A 568 -6.96 26.63 -11.96
CA ALA A 568 -7.38 27.24 -10.69
C ALA A 568 -7.32 28.80 -10.76
N HIS A 569 -7.71 29.37 -11.91
CA HIS A 569 -8.00 30.79 -12.08
C HIS A 569 -9.30 30.91 -12.89
N PRO A 570 -10.27 31.75 -12.46
CA PRO A 570 -11.55 31.86 -13.13
C PRO A 570 -11.36 32.62 -14.43
N THR A 571 -11.12 31.89 -15.51
CA THR A 571 -11.20 32.44 -16.85
C THR A 571 -12.29 31.68 -17.58
N HIS A 572 -13.23 32.44 -18.13
CA HIS A 572 -14.40 31.95 -18.86
C HIS A 572 -14.03 30.84 -19.86
N PRO A 573 -14.90 29.82 -20.04
CA PRO A 573 -14.66 28.77 -21.00
C PRO A 573 -14.76 29.37 -22.41
N ALA A 574 -13.61 29.50 -23.07
CA ALA A 574 -13.50 29.83 -24.47
C ALA A 574 -13.43 28.53 -25.27
N ASP A 575 -14.44 28.33 -26.12
CA ASP A 575 -14.41 27.64 -27.41
C ASP A 575 -13.53 26.39 -27.52
N SER A 576 -13.96 25.30 -26.87
CA SER A 576 -13.79 23.98 -27.47
C SER A 576 -14.97 23.78 -28.43
N SER A 577 -14.73 24.05 -29.72
CA SER A 577 -15.66 23.71 -30.79
C SER A 577 -16.05 22.23 -30.66
N PRO A 578 -17.34 21.88 -30.73
CA PRO A 578 -17.73 20.48 -30.82
C PRO A 578 -17.16 19.95 -32.12
N SER A 579 -16.21 19.03 -32.06
CA SER A 579 -15.95 18.14 -33.18
C SER A 579 -17.28 17.46 -33.47
N GLN A 580 -17.95 17.92 -34.54
CA GLN A 580 -19.14 17.31 -35.09
C GLN A 580 -18.83 15.85 -35.37
N GLY A 581 -19.18 14.97 -34.43
CA GLY A 581 -19.30 13.56 -34.71
C GLY A 581 -20.37 13.43 -35.78
N ASN A 582 -19.95 13.05 -36.99
CA ASN A 582 -20.87 12.66 -38.05
C ASN A 582 -21.97 11.77 -37.47
N GLY A 583 -23.22 12.15 -37.72
CA GLY A 583 -24.42 11.48 -37.22
C GLY A 583 -24.56 10.06 -37.75
N ILE A 584 -23.80 9.12 -37.16
CA ILE A 584 -24.06 7.70 -37.31
C ILE A 584 -25.23 7.39 -36.40
N ARG A 585 -26.42 7.34 -37.00
CA ARG A 585 -27.61 6.79 -36.35
C ARG A 585 -27.32 5.34 -35.94
N SER A 586 -27.45 5.04 -34.66
CA SER A 586 -27.05 3.76 -34.06
C SER A 586 -28.23 2.80 -33.89
N LEU A 587 -29.46 3.33 -33.90
CA LEU A 587 -30.68 2.60 -33.59
C LEU A 587 -31.21 1.88 -34.83
N VAL A 588 -31.58 0.62 -34.66
CA VAL A 588 -32.38 -0.15 -35.59
C VAL A 588 -33.71 -0.47 -34.92
N LEU A 589 -34.78 0.11 -35.45
CA LEU A 589 -36.15 -0.23 -35.06
C LEU A 589 -36.70 -1.31 -36.00
N GLN A 590 -37.05 -2.45 -35.44
CA GLN A 590 -37.60 -3.58 -36.17
C GLN A 590 -39.15 -3.58 -36.17
N PRO A 591 -39.80 -4.16 -37.20
CA PRO A 591 -41.26 -4.27 -37.25
C PRO A 591 -41.90 -5.06 -36.10
N ASN A 592 -41.12 -5.86 -35.37
CA ASN A 592 -41.55 -6.61 -34.17
C ASN A 592 -41.47 -5.80 -32.87
N PHE A 593 -41.27 -4.47 -32.95
CA PHE A 593 -41.14 -3.54 -31.81
C PHE A 593 -39.81 -3.64 -31.03
N GLU A 594 -38.84 -4.40 -31.51
CA GLU A 594 -37.49 -4.43 -30.94
C GLU A 594 -36.67 -3.21 -31.41
N LEU A 595 -35.95 -2.62 -30.46
CA LEU A 595 -35.02 -1.52 -30.61
C LEU A 595 -33.61 -2.05 -30.35
N LEU A 596 -32.73 -1.98 -31.34
CA LEU A 596 -31.34 -2.43 -31.23
C LEU A 596 -30.40 -1.23 -31.42
N ILE A 597 -29.58 -0.94 -30.43
CA ILE A 597 -28.51 0.06 -30.54
C ILE A 597 -27.22 -0.71 -30.82
N LEU A 598 -26.67 -0.58 -32.04
CA LEU A 598 -25.64 -1.49 -32.55
C LEU A 598 -24.22 -1.24 -32.00
N HIS A 599 -24.02 -0.12 -31.34
CA HIS A 599 -22.79 0.25 -30.64
C HIS A 599 -23.15 1.15 -29.45
N PRO A 600 -22.26 1.33 -28.46
CA PRO A 600 -22.53 2.19 -27.31
C PRO A 600 -22.84 3.62 -27.74
N ASP A 601 -24.13 4.00 -27.65
CA ASP A 601 -24.65 5.34 -27.91
C ASP A 601 -25.53 5.74 -26.72
N MET A 602 -24.88 6.30 -25.70
CA MET A 602 -25.52 6.65 -24.45
C MET A 602 -26.65 7.68 -24.64
N PRO A 603 -26.50 8.73 -25.47
CA PRO A 603 -27.60 9.65 -25.72
C PRO A 603 -28.86 9.00 -26.27
N THR A 604 -28.71 8.16 -27.30
CA THR A 604 -29.85 7.43 -27.87
C THR A 604 -30.45 6.49 -26.84
N LEU A 605 -29.62 5.73 -26.10
CA LEU A 605 -30.11 4.83 -25.04
C LEU A 605 -30.95 5.58 -23.99
N TYR A 606 -30.43 6.66 -23.43
CA TYR A 606 -31.13 7.44 -22.40
C TYR A 606 -32.41 8.09 -22.91
N SER A 607 -32.47 8.51 -24.18
CA SER A 607 -33.71 9.06 -24.76
C SER A 607 -34.85 8.03 -24.85
N LEU A 608 -34.53 6.72 -24.92
CA LEU A 608 -35.51 5.65 -25.07
C LEU A 608 -36.03 5.13 -23.72
N LEU A 609 -35.24 5.25 -22.64
CA LEU A 609 -35.59 4.71 -21.31
C LEU A 609 -36.97 5.15 -20.77
N PRO A 610 -37.47 6.38 -21.00
CA PRO A 610 -38.78 6.80 -20.48
C PRO A 610 -39.95 6.02 -21.08
N PHE A 611 -39.83 5.47 -22.30
CA PHE A 611 -40.96 4.88 -23.04
C PHE A 611 -40.69 3.50 -23.63
N ALA A 612 -39.48 2.97 -23.51
CA ALA A 612 -39.12 1.61 -23.91
C ALA A 612 -38.90 0.70 -22.68
N GLN A 613 -39.14 -0.59 -22.85
CA GLN A 613 -38.77 -1.61 -21.88
C GLN A 613 -37.29 -1.96 -22.11
N LEU A 614 -36.46 -1.81 -21.09
CA LEU A 614 -35.05 -2.16 -21.15
C LEU A 614 -34.88 -3.66 -20.93
N ASP A 615 -34.32 -4.37 -21.92
CA ASP A 615 -34.10 -5.82 -21.84
C ASP A 615 -32.64 -6.15 -21.55
N GLN A 616 -31.71 -5.43 -22.18
CA GLN A 616 -30.27 -5.62 -22.02
C GLN A 616 -29.50 -4.35 -22.42
N VAL A 617 -28.45 -4.01 -21.67
CA VAL A 617 -27.50 -2.94 -22.02
C VAL A 617 -26.10 -3.52 -22.05
N ASN A 618 -25.45 -3.43 -23.18
CA ASN A 618 -24.06 -3.85 -23.41
C ASN A 618 -23.58 -3.20 -24.72
N MET A 619 -22.56 -3.77 -25.37
CA MET A 619 -22.09 -3.31 -26.69
C MET A 619 -23.23 -3.19 -27.72
N VAL A 620 -24.22 -4.09 -27.68
CA VAL A 620 -25.43 -4.04 -28.52
C VAL A 620 -26.68 -4.05 -27.64
N SER A 621 -27.14 -2.87 -27.26
CA SER A 621 -28.25 -2.75 -26.32
C SER A 621 -29.60 -3.09 -26.98
N ARG A 622 -30.45 -3.81 -26.25
CA ARG A 622 -31.79 -4.23 -26.71
C ARG A 622 -32.87 -3.69 -25.78
N LEU A 623 -33.85 -3.05 -26.41
CA LEU A 623 -35.06 -2.57 -25.76
C LEU A 623 -36.29 -3.01 -26.57
N THR A 624 -37.46 -3.00 -25.94
CA THR A 624 -38.72 -3.37 -26.60
C THR A 624 -39.78 -2.32 -26.36
N LEU A 625 -40.51 -1.92 -27.41
CA LEU A 625 -41.71 -1.10 -27.27
C LEU A 625 -42.89 -1.99 -26.93
N THR A 626 -43.51 -1.75 -25.78
CA THR A 626 -44.73 -2.42 -25.35
C THR A 626 -45.80 -1.37 -25.09
N ARG A 627 -47.07 -1.79 -25.11
CA ARG A 627 -48.17 -0.89 -24.73
C ARG A 627 -47.93 -0.24 -23.38
N ASN A 628 -47.50 -1.01 -22.39
CA ASN A 628 -47.24 -0.49 -21.04
C ASN A 628 -46.06 0.49 -21.02
N SER A 629 -44.97 0.20 -21.75
CA SER A 629 -43.81 1.12 -21.77
C SER A 629 -44.15 2.45 -22.43
N VAL A 630 -44.93 2.44 -23.51
CA VAL A 630 -45.34 3.66 -24.21
C VAL A 630 -46.29 4.49 -23.35
N LEU A 631 -47.25 3.85 -22.67
CA LEU A 631 -48.15 4.56 -21.75
C LEU A 631 -47.41 5.17 -20.56
N ARG A 632 -46.38 4.50 -20.01
CA ARG A 632 -45.47 5.11 -19.01
C ARG A 632 -44.74 6.34 -19.56
N GLY A 633 -44.31 6.29 -20.81
CA GLY A 633 -43.75 7.45 -21.50
C GLY A 633 -44.72 8.63 -21.49
N MET A 634 -46.00 8.38 -21.77
CA MET A 634 -47.05 9.40 -21.69
C MET A 634 -47.24 9.94 -20.26
N GLU A 635 -47.22 9.08 -19.24
CA GLU A 635 -47.29 9.47 -17.82
C GLU A 635 -46.12 10.36 -17.40
N SER A 636 -44.95 10.16 -18.00
CA SER A 636 -43.76 11.01 -17.78
C SER A 636 -43.79 12.36 -18.52
N GLY A 637 -44.87 12.67 -19.24
CA GLY A 637 -45.09 13.93 -19.94
C GLY A 637 -44.66 13.97 -21.41
N LEU A 638 -44.33 12.81 -21.99
CA LEU A 638 -44.14 12.69 -23.44
C LEU A 638 -45.49 12.61 -24.17
N ASP A 639 -45.50 13.01 -25.43
CA ASP A 639 -46.60 12.73 -26.34
C ASP A 639 -46.14 11.77 -27.44
N VAL A 640 -47.10 11.16 -28.15
CA VAL A 640 -46.79 10.15 -29.17
C VAL A 640 -45.97 10.72 -30.33
N GLU A 641 -46.12 12.00 -30.67
CA GLU A 641 -45.36 12.63 -31.74
C GLU A 641 -43.89 12.80 -31.34
N LYS A 642 -43.62 13.19 -30.09
CA LYS A 642 -42.27 13.25 -29.53
C LYS A 642 -41.62 11.87 -29.50
N ILE A 643 -42.35 10.83 -29.10
CA ILE A 643 -41.86 9.46 -29.12
C ILE A 643 -41.46 9.06 -30.54
N LEU A 644 -42.34 9.27 -31.52
CA LEU A 644 -42.05 8.96 -32.93
C LEU A 644 -40.87 9.79 -33.47
N HIS A 645 -40.75 11.05 -33.06
CA HIS A 645 -39.64 11.92 -33.44
C HIS A 645 -38.30 11.41 -32.90
N ILE A 646 -38.23 11.05 -31.61
CA ILE A 646 -37.04 10.47 -30.99
C ILE A 646 -36.62 9.18 -31.71
N LEU A 647 -37.60 8.31 -32.01
CA LEU A 647 -37.35 7.08 -32.77
C LEU A 647 -36.81 7.37 -34.18
N ALA A 648 -37.40 8.33 -34.89
CA ALA A 648 -36.98 8.68 -36.25
C ALA A 648 -35.61 9.36 -36.32
N GLU A 649 -35.28 10.19 -35.33
CA GLU A 649 -33.99 10.90 -35.24
C GLU A 649 -32.83 9.93 -35.01
N GLY A 650 -33.02 8.99 -34.08
CA GLY A 650 -32.00 7.99 -33.74
C GLY A 650 -31.89 6.83 -34.73
N SER A 651 -32.94 6.52 -35.49
CA SER A 651 -33.03 5.31 -36.31
C SER A 651 -32.31 5.41 -37.67
N GLN A 652 -31.56 4.37 -38.02
CA GLN A 652 -30.89 4.21 -39.32
C GLN A 652 -31.87 4.18 -40.49
N LYS A 653 -33.10 3.72 -40.24
CA LYS A 653 -34.18 3.64 -41.22
C LYS A 653 -35.40 4.40 -40.72
N GLU A 654 -36.31 4.71 -41.64
CA GLU A 654 -37.63 5.23 -41.26
C GLU A 654 -38.35 4.27 -40.30
N VAL A 655 -39.15 4.83 -39.42
CA VAL A 655 -39.99 4.06 -38.48
C VAL A 655 -40.93 3.16 -39.29
N PRO A 656 -40.95 1.83 -39.06
CA PRO A 656 -41.85 0.93 -39.78
C PRO A 656 -43.32 1.36 -39.62
N GLN A 657 -44.07 1.37 -40.72
CA GLN A 657 -45.45 1.85 -40.75
C GLN A 657 -46.36 1.14 -39.72
N ASN A 658 -46.14 -0.16 -39.51
CA ASN A 658 -46.89 -0.93 -38.53
C ASN A 658 -46.60 -0.48 -37.10
N VAL A 659 -45.36 -0.07 -36.79
CA VAL A 659 -44.98 0.44 -35.47
C VAL A 659 -45.65 1.80 -35.23
N ASP A 660 -45.53 2.74 -36.18
CA ASP A 660 -46.17 4.07 -36.07
C ASP A 660 -47.68 3.95 -35.79
N TYR A 661 -48.39 3.19 -36.64
CA TYR A 661 -49.83 2.97 -36.48
C TYR A 661 -50.19 2.41 -35.10
N THR A 662 -49.44 1.40 -34.64
CA THR A 662 -49.71 0.75 -33.36
C THR A 662 -49.41 1.67 -32.16
N LEU A 663 -48.34 2.47 -32.20
CA LEU A 663 -48.05 3.44 -31.14
C LEU A 663 -49.17 4.47 -31.00
N ARG A 664 -49.66 5.01 -32.12
CA ARG A 664 -50.82 5.92 -32.13
C ARG A 664 -52.07 5.25 -31.57
N ASP A 665 -52.31 3.99 -31.93
CA ASP A 665 -53.46 3.23 -31.45
C ASP A 665 -53.43 2.97 -29.93
N TRP A 666 -52.26 2.62 -29.38
CA TRP A 666 -52.09 2.40 -27.95
C TRP A 666 -52.44 3.63 -27.11
N VAL A 667 -52.17 4.84 -27.63
CA VAL A 667 -52.37 6.11 -26.91
C VAL A 667 -53.82 6.63 -27.02
N LYS A 668 -54.62 6.21 -28.02
CA LYS A 668 -56.00 6.74 -28.25
C LYS A 668 -56.92 6.72 -27.02
N LEU A 669 -56.76 5.74 -26.13
CA LEU A 669 -57.59 5.58 -24.94
C LEU A 669 -56.90 6.05 -23.65
N TYR A 670 -55.67 6.57 -23.74
CA TYR A 670 -54.95 7.10 -22.61
C TYR A 670 -55.63 8.37 -22.10
N LYS A 671 -55.87 8.42 -20.79
CA LYS A 671 -56.43 9.58 -20.08
C LYS A 671 -55.51 9.90 -18.91
N ASP A 672 -55.08 11.14 -18.82
CA ASP A 672 -54.26 11.65 -17.71
C ASP A 672 -55.11 12.48 -16.75
N VAL A 673 -54.83 12.37 -15.45
CA VAL A 673 -55.41 13.19 -14.39
C VAL A 673 -54.28 13.64 -13.46
N LYS A 674 -54.05 14.95 -13.40
CA LYS A 674 -53.06 15.55 -12.49
C LYS A 674 -53.73 15.99 -11.20
N ILE A 675 -53.20 15.53 -10.07
CA ILE A 675 -53.62 15.95 -8.73
C ILE A 675 -52.54 16.87 -8.17
N SER A 676 -52.94 18.01 -7.63
CA SER A 676 -52.00 18.99 -7.06
C SER A 676 -52.60 19.64 -5.82
N GLN A 677 -51.77 19.89 -4.81
CA GLN A 677 -52.17 20.70 -3.66
C GLN A 677 -51.92 22.18 -3.98
N VAL A 678 -52.97 22.99 -3.90
CA VAL A 678 -52.94 24.40 -4.23
C VAL A 678 -53.51 25.23 -3.08
N MET A 679 -53.06 26.47 -2.95
CA MET A 679 -53.78 27.48 -2.19
C MET A 679 -54.84 28.09 -3.11
N LEU A 680 -56.10 27.99 -2.69
CA LEU A 680 -57.24 28.60 -3.39
C LEU A 680 -57.51 29.99 -2.80
N PHE A 681 -57.67 30.98 -3.66
CA PHE A 681 -58.07 32.33 -3.30
C PHE A 681 -59.43 32.62 -3.89
N GLU A 682 -60.31 33.17 -3.07
CA GLU A 682 -61.55 33.78 -3.51
C GLU A 682 -61.37 35.30 -3.49
N VAL A 683 -61.63 35.94 -4.62
CA VAL A 683 -61.52 37.39 -4.80
C VAL A 683 -62.90 38.01 -5.01
N SER A 684 -63.05 39.30 -4.70
CA SER A 684 -64.35 39.98 -4.64
C SER A 684 -65.07 40.11 -5.98
N SER A 685 -64.35 40.03 -7.11
CA SER A 685 -64.91 40.18 -8.45
C SER A 685 -64.00 39.61 -9.52
N GLU A 686 -64.52 39.43 -10.72
CA GLU A 686 -63.75 38.99 -11.88
C GLU A 686 -62.66 39.99 -12.28
N ALA A 687 -62.96 41.29 -12.23
CA ALA A 687 -61.98 42.33 -12.51
C ALA A 687 -60.77 42.27 -11.55
N ALA A 688 -61.02 41.98 -10.26
CA ALA A 688 -59.94 41.81 -9.29
C ALA A 688 -59.10 40.56 -9.56
N ALA A 689 -59.71 39.46 -10.04
CA ALA A 689 -58.97 38.27 -10.42
C ALA A 689 -58.01 38.55 -11.59
N ASP A 690 -58.49 39.28 -12.60
CA ASP A 690 -57.72 39.62 -13.79
C ASP A 690 -56.58 40.60 -13.47
N GLU A 691 -56.85 41.60 -12.62
CA GLU A 691 -55.84 42.54 -12.11
C GLU A 691 -54.72 41.82 -11.36
N MET A 692 -55.07 40.88 -10.48
CA MET A 692 -54.10 40.09 -9.72
C MET A 692 -53.23 39.19 -10.60
N CYS A 693 -53.81 38.56 -11.62
CA CYS A 693 -53.06 37.76 -12.58
C CYS A 693 -52.15 38.63 -13.48
N ALA A 694 -52.52 39.87 -13.75
CA ALA A 694 -51.75 40.82 -14.57
C ALA A 694 -50.68 41.60 -13.79
N SER A 695 -50.72 41.60 -12.45
CA SER A 695 -49.78 42.34 -11.61
C SER A 695 -48.34 41.79 -11.72
N ARG A 696 -47.40 42.67 -12.07
CA ARG A 696 -45.96 42.35 -12.14
C ARG A 696 -45.38 41.92 -10.79
N ASN A 697 -45.92 42.46 -9.69
CA ASN A 697 -45.45 42.12 -8.34
C ASN A 697 -45.92 40.72 -7.89
N LEU A 698 -47.01 40.21 -8.49
CA LEU A 698 -47.59 38.91 -8.18
C LEU A 698 -47.17 37.81 -9.16
N GLN A 699 -46.55 38.15 -10.29
CA GLN A 699 -46.16 37.21 -11.35
C GLN A 699 -45.31 36.03 -10.85
N LYS A 700 -44.38 36.28 -9.91
CA LYS A 700 -43.51 35.24 -9.32
C LYS A 700 -44.27 34.16 -8.55
N TYR A 701 -45.52 34.42 -8.18
CA TYR A 701 -46.40 33.47 -7.49
C TYR A 701 -47.30 32.69 -8.45
N HIS A 702 -47.16 32.85 -9.77
CA HIS A 702 -47.84 32.03 -10.78
C HIS A 702 -49.35 31.84 -10.54
N LEU A 703 -50.05 32.91 -10.16
CA LEU A 703 -51.50 32.88 -9.92
C LEU A 703 -52.23 32.45 -11.20
N ARG A 704 -53.10 31.44 -11.10
CA ARG A 704 -53.93 30.96 -12.23
C ARG A 704 -55.41 31.07 -11.88
N LYS A 705 -56.22 31.49 -12.84
CA LYS A 705 -57.68 31.58 -12.69
C LYS A 705 -58.32 30.20 -12.93
N LEU A 706 -59.13 29.73 -11.97
CA LEU A 706 -59.96 28.52 -12.08
C LEU A 706 -61.43 28.85 -12.41
N GLY A 707 -61.86 30.07 -12.12
CA GLY A 707 -63.20 30.59 -12.39
C GLY A 707 -63.22 32.12 -12.25
N PRO A 708 -64.37 32.79 -12.49
CA PRO A 708 -64.44 34.25 -12.50
C PRO A 708 -63.83 34.91 -11.25
N THR A 709 -64.05 34.35 -10.06
CA THR A 709 -63.58 34.88 -8.77
C THR A 709 -62.62 33.97 -8.03
N LEU A 710 -62.12 32.91 -8.69
CA LEU A 710 -61.29 31.88 -8.05
C LEU A 710 -59.90 31.84 -8.69
N LEU A 711 -58.89 32.07 -7.88
CA LEU A 711 -57.48 31.94 -8.25
C LEU A 711 -56.85 30.78 -7.49
N ILE A 712 -55.82 30.17 -8.06
CA ILE A 712 -54.98 29.18 -7.39
C ILE A 712 -53.51 29.53 -7.50
N THR A 713 -52.74 29.03 -6.54
CA THR A 713 -51.29 28.96 -6.64
C THR A 713 -50.72 27.72 -5.96
N GLY A 714 -49.45 27.42 -6.22
CA GLY A 714 -48.74 26.31 -5.58
C GLY A 714 -48.67 26.45 -4.06
N ASN A 715 -48.78 25.33 -3.34
CA ASN A 715 -48.64 25.31 -1.88
C ASN A 715 -47.17 25.40 -1.39
N ASP A 716 -46.21 25.50 -2.32
CA ASP A 716 -44.78 25.67 -2.05
C ASP A 716 -44.39 27.14 -1.78
N ILE A 717 -45.33 28.06 -1.95
CA ILE A 717 -45.12 29.50 -1.75
C ILE A 717 -45.21 29.85 -0.26
N ASN A 718 -44.29 30.71 0.20
CA ASN A 718 -44.34 31.26 1.54
C ASN A 718 -45.56 32.19 1.69
N LEU A 719 -46.54 31.75 2.49
CA LEU A 719 -47.80 32.46 2.73
C LEU A 719 -47.58 33.87 3.30
N SER A 720 -46.58 34.07 4.16
CA SER A 720 -46.28 35.39 4.73
C SER A 720 -45.73 36.36 3.68
N ASP A 721 -44.88 35.87 2.78
CA ASP A 721 -44.34 36.69 1.69
C ASP A 721 -45.42 37.03 0.67
N LEU A 722 -46.28 36.07 0.33
CA LEU A 722 -47.41 36.27 -0.56
C LEU A 722 -48.40 37.28 0.03
N ARG A 723 -48.75 37.14 1.31
CA ARG A 723 -49.63 38.08 2.01
C ARG A 723 -49.09 39.51 1.94
N ARG A 724 -47.80 39.71 2.22
CA ARG A 724 -47.16 41.02 2.13
C ARG A 724 -47.17 41.58 0.70
N ALA A 725 -47.07 40.73 -0.31
CA ALA A 725 -47.16 41.15 -1.71
C ALA A 725 -48.59 41.58 -2.07
N LEU A 726 -49.62 40.85 -1.62
CA LEU A 726 -51.02 41.22 -1.81
C LEU A 726 -51.37 42.53 -1.08
N GLU A 727 -50.91 42.71 0.15
CA GLU A 727 -51.12 43.95 0.91
C GLU A 727 -50.49 45.17 0.22
N LYS A 728 -49.33 44.99 -0.46
CA LYS A 728 -48.69 46.06 -1.25
C LYS A 728 -49.47 46.47 -2.49
N GLU A 729 -50.28 45.56 -3.04
CA GLU A 729 -51.20 45.83 -4.15
C GLU A 729 -52.54 46.40 -3.64
N GLY A 730 -52.66 46.71 -2.34
CA GLY A 730 -53.90 47.21 -1.73
C GLY A 730 -54.96 46.14 -1.48
N ILE A 731 -54.60 44.85 -1.57
CA ILE A 731 -55.53 43.73 -1.45
C ILE A 731 -55.52 43.22 -0.01
N ALA A 732 -56.65 43.32 0.68
CA ALA A 732 -56.81 42.81 2.04
C ALA A 732 -56.98 41.28 2.04
N VAL A 733 -56.12 40.57 2.77
CA VAL A 733 -56.13 39.10 2.85
C VAL A 733 -56.90 38.63 4.09
N ARG A 734 -57.94 37.80 3.89
CA ARG A 734 -58.64 37.07 4.96
C ARG A 734 -58.37 35.58 4.80
N ILE A 735 -57.87 34.95 5.85
CA ILE A 735 -57.60 33.50 5.88
C ILE A 735 -58.82 32.80 6.47
N THR A 736 -59.38 31.86 5.73
CA THR A 736 -60.50 31.01 6.15
C THR A 736 -60.02 29.55 6.27
N GLY A 737 -60.33 28.91 7.41
CA GLY A 737 -59.95 27.51 7.68
C GLY A 737 -58.50 27.29 8.13
N ASP A 738 -58.16 26.03 8.41
CA ASP A 738 -56.79 25.61 8.74
C ASP A 738 -55.97 25.45 7.45
N ILE A 739 -55.10 26.44 7.17
CA ILE A 739 -54.15 26.33 6.06
C ILE A 739 -53.00 25.41 6.49
N VAL A 740 -52.90 24.23 5.86
CA VAL A 740 -51.71 23.36 5.97
C VAL A 740 -50.57 23.98 5.16
N ALA A 741 -49.90 24.97 5.75
CA ALA A 741 -48.71 25.57 5.19
C ALA A 741 -47.50 24.63 5.39
N ARG A 742 -46.64 24.51 4.37
CA ARG A 742 -45.35 23.82 4.51
C ARG A 742 -44.56 24.48 5.64
N GLN A 743 -44.26 23.75 6.73
CA GLN A 743 -43.22 24.17 7.67
C GLN A 743 -41.89 24.11 6.94
N ASN A 744 -41.30 25.28 6.65
CA ASN A 744 -39.99 25.37 6.01
C ASN A 744 -38.90 24.96 7.02
N ARG A 745 -38.73 23.65 7.25
CA ARG A 745 -37.69 23.11 8.16
C ARG A 745 -36.30 23.02 7.54
N TYR A 746 -36.12 23.43 6.29
CA TYR A 746 -34.84 23.41 5.60
C TYR A 746 -34.50 24.78 5.02
N ALA A 747 -34.11 25.71 5.90
CA ALA A 747 -32.93 26.51 5.57
C ALA A 747 -31.73 25.55 5.61
N PRO A 748 -30.84 25.52 4.59
CA PRO A 748 -29.75 24.56 4.58
C PRO A 748 -28.80 24.86 5.73
N ALA A 749 -28.86 24.05 6.79
CA ALA A 749 -27.76 23.86 7.70
C ALA A 749 -26.72 22.95 7.02
N SER A 750 -26.16 23.40 5.90
CA SER A 750 -25.01 22.75 5.27
C SER A 750 -23.74 23.36 5.85
N SER A 751 -23.14 22.66 6.81
CA SER A 751 -21.78 22.81 7.36
C SER A 751 -21.81 22.68 8.89
N ARG A 752 -22.03 21.46 9.39
CA ARG A 752 -21.43 20.94 10.63
C ARG A 752 -21.92 19.52 10.82
N TYR A 753 -20.94 18.64 11.00
CA TYR A 753 -21.01 17.20 11.29
C TYR A 753 -20.87 16.27 10.08
N TYR A 754 -19.71 15.61 10.12
CA TYR A 754 -19.12 14.54 9.30
C TYR A 754 -18.36 14.99 8.06
#